data_AF-A0A1Z5R3P0-F1
#
_entry.id   AF-A0A1Z5R3P0-F1
#
_cell.length_a   1.000
_cell.length_b   1.000
_cell.length_c   1.000
_cell.angle_alpha   90.00
_cell.angle_beta   90.00
_cell.angle_gamma   90.00
#
_symmetry.space_group_name_H-M   'P 1'
#
loop_
_entity.id
_entity.type
_entity.pdbx_description
1 polymer ?
#
loop_
_entity_poly.entity_id
_entity_poly.type
_entity_poly.pdbx_seq_one_letter_code
_entity_poly.pdbx_strand_id
1 'polypeptide(L)'
;MNGNVIIVTSRNLSVAKRLGTIEPVKLRALGNDDFWLLFKACAFGDNNYEEHLDIGRQIASKLNGNPLAAESAAVMLREQPTLHYWESIMKNGVWESLQFRGGIVTALKICYYQLPYNLQQCLLFCSIFPNGYLFHMDDLVYMWISLGFVKFVEVGHDYLNALVNSGFFEHAETEDTILQHEKCYVMCGIMHEFARLVSRAEFAIMDGLECKEVPATVRHFSILTDSVYHKDEHGMILCNGKFEEKLKSVNSSVRRLRTLIVTGHCDSLYFWSFHTIIFSWVNCTHLRYLKLENKGSNATLPISLSNFYHLEVLDARQAVIVEGMSDLVNMRNLVLSKGSCHAFSPAWLARLQMINLEDCEGWEILPSLERLSCLTKLKLRNMSKVTEFLIPSLEELELIDIPKLDRCFSNSVRNLNSSLRVLEIKRCRVLKAFPVFESCEKIEIEEKSWLPNVSELTIHKCPQLMVSNPLPPSSRFCKFSITDVSTLPAMEGSSNGEVKIGFYGDPSPIEFLDDTIFSFHNLTTITRLKIVGCKNLSSFSLEGFRQLVCLKRLEISHCAKIFSSDVPSARTHENMTDADFDALPSLVCLSIEVCGITGEWLSVMLQQVQALEELHLDGCKNITGLLIEGKQNSFSNLTSAPSALSQGNPYQDGALTRPCPSKLLRIPSNLIPSLKKMEIIDCELTFQGGKDGISGFTSLEELRIFYCPDLISSLVNEDKIDDQLNGRWLLPCSLGVLDIHDAFQETLQPCFPGGLTCLTVLKVSEIYGLKSLQLHSCTSLEKLEIVGHGLLDALEGFQSLRGLRYLKLFGCPGLPQRFQSLSMQGYELCPRLERLQIDHPSFLTMPFCKHLTSLQCLQLADEYGDIEAAGLSCEQEAALQLLTSLQQLQFVGYCELSDLPVGLHSLPSLKRFGIVNCPTISKLPERGLPPSLEELEVYRCSKELTEQCRTLATSKLKVIIDEKYVN
;
A
#
# COMPACT_ATOMS: atom_id res chain seq x y z
N MET A 1 -19.89 7.93 25.45
CA MET A 1 -18.97 7.31 26.43
C MET A 1 -17.58 7.84 26.15
N ASN A 2 -16.85 8.34 27.17
CA ASN A 2 -15.49 8.84 26.94
C ASN A 2 -14.53 7.65 26.88
N GLY A 3 -14.04 7.33 25.68
CA GLY A 3 -13.10 6.23 25.47
C GLY A 3 -11.70 6.60 25.95
N ASN A 4 -11.15 5.83 26.89
CA ASN A 4 -9.75 5.97 27.28
C ASN A 4 -8.85 5.42 26.16
N VAL A 5 -7.89 6.23 25.70
CA VAL A 5 -6.88 5.82 24.71
C VAL A 5 -5.62 5.34 25.45
N ILE A 6 -5.15 4.13 25.13
CA ILE A 6 -3.92 3.56 25.68
C ILE A 6 -2.83 3.64 24.61
N ILE A 7 -1.77 4.41 24.88
CA ILE A 7 -0.60 4.52 24.00
C ILE A 7 0.44 3.49 24.45
N VAL A 8 0.81 2.56 23.57
CA VAL A 8 1.82 1.53 23.83
C VAL A 8 3.07 1.83 23.00
N THR A 9 4.15 2.27 23.65
CA THR A 9 5.46 2.46 23.02
C THR A 9 6.27 1.16 23.05
N SER A 10 6.72 0.66 21.90
CA SER A 10 7.54 -0.55 21.82
C SER A 10 8.56 -0.46 20.70
N ARG A 11 9.78 -0.97 20.94
CA ARG A 11 10.78 -1.23 19.90
C ARG A 11 10.47 -2.47 19.04
N ASN A 12 9.54 -3.32 19.50
CA ASN A 12 9.19 -4.54 18.79
C ASN A 12 7.91 -4.35 17.97
N LEU A 13 8.04 -4.36 16.63
CA LEU A 13 6.92 -4.10 15.71
C LEU A 13 5.83 -5.17 15.80
N SER A 14 6.17 -6.43 16.07
CA SER A 14 5.21 -7.52 16.29
C SER A 14 4.38 -7.29 17.57
N VAL A 15 5.01 -6.80 18.65
CA VAL A 15 4.30 -6.41 19.88
C VAL A 15 3.34 -5.25 19.62
N ALA A 16 3.76 -4.24 18.85
CA ALA A 16 2.90 -3.13 18.47
C ALA A 16 1.70 -3.58 17.62
N LYS A 17 1.93 -4.41 16.59
CA LYS A 17 0.85 -5.00 15.76
C LYS A 17 -0.11 -5.91 16.53
N ARG A 18 0.36 -6.60 17.58
CA ARG A 18 -0.46 -7.52 18.38
C ARG A 18 -1.29 -6.81 19.46
N LEU A 19 -0.85 -5.66 19.96
CA LEU A 19 -1.53 -4.89 21.02
C LEU A 19 -2.33 -3.70 20.47
N GLY A 20 -2.01 -3.21 19.28
CA GLY A 20 -2.68 -2.07 18.65
C GLY A 20 -4.03 -2.44 18.04
N THR A 21 -5.01 -1.56 18.23
CA THR A 21 -6.29 -1.55 17.48
C THR A 21 -6.23 -0.71 16.20
N ILE A 22 -5.09 -0.06 15.95
CA ILE A 22 -4.78 0.77 14.78
C ILE A 22 -3.38 0.41 14.26
N GLU A 23 -3.03 0.87 13.06
CA GLU A 23 -1.68 0.63 12.51
C GLU A 23 -0.57 1.28 13.38
N PRO A 24 0.57 0.60 13.60
CA PRO A 24 1.66 1.17 14.39
C PRO A 24 2.32 2.40 13.74
N VAL A 25 2.26 3.54 14.43
CA VAL A 25 2.99 4.76 14.04
C VAL A 25 4.50 4.52 14.18
N LYS A 26 5.22 4.51 13.05
CA LYS A 26 6.69 4.42 13.01
C LYS A 26 7.32 5.80 13.06
N LEU A 27 8.00 6.12 14.16
CA LEU A 27 8.82 7.34 14.25
C LEU A 27 10.07 7.21 13.38
N ARG A 28 10.30 8.17 12.49
CA ARG A 28 11.50 8.27 11.64
C ARG A 28 12.56 9.18 12.30
N ALA A 29 13.76 9.22 11.73
CA ALA A 29 14.76 10.23 12.09
C ALA A 29 14.24 11.65 11.80
N LEU A 30 14.71 12.65 12.56
CA LEU A 30 14.38 14.06 12.30
C LEU A 30 15.00 14.51 10.96
N GLY A 31 14.27 15.35 10.22
CA GLY A 31 14.80 16.00 9.02
C GLY A 31 15.99 16.91 9.36
N ASN A 32 16.91 17.14 8.42
CA ASN A 32 18.16 17.84 8.68
C ASN A 32 17.99 19.22 9.33
N ASP A 33 16.96 19.98 8.94
CA ASP A 33 16.69 21.31 9.49
C ASP A 33 16.14 21.25 10.93
N ASP A 34 15.13 20.41 11.18
CA ASP A 34 14.57 20.19 12.53
C ASP A 34 15.61 19.60 13.48
N PHE A 35 16.43 18.68 12.96
CA PHE A 35 17.55 18.09 13.69
C PHE A 35 18.63 19.10 14.01
N TRP A 36 18.94 20.01 13.08
CA TRP A 36 19.86 21.11 13.33
C TRP A 36 19.31 22.07 14.40
N LEU A 37 18.01 22.38 14.41
CA LEU A 37 17.40 23.18 15.46
C LEU A 37 17.54 22.51 16.84
N LEU A 38 17.25 21.21 16.93
CA LEU A 38 17.44 20.43 18.16
C LEU A 38 18.91 20.41 18.58
N PHE A 39 19.83 20.08 17.68
CA PHE A 39 21.26 20.03 17.96
C PHE A 39 21.80 21.40 18.39
N LYS A 40 21.35 22.50 17.75
CA LYS A 40 21.73 23.87 18.12
C LYS A 40 21.28 24.17 19.55
N ALA A 41 20.02 23.89 19.89
CA ALA A 41 19.48 24.09 21.24
C ALA A 41 20.24 23.25 22.28
N CYS A 42 20.55 21.99 21.97
CA CYS A 42 21.33 21.12 22.85
C CYS A 42 22.78 21.63 23.03
N ALA A 43 23.50 21.91 21.94
CA ALA A 43 24.94 22.18 21.98
C ALA A 43 25.29 23.58 22.48
N PHE A 44 24.46 24.59 22.19
CA PHE A 44 24.77 25.98 22.53
C PHE A 44 23.88 26.57 23.64
N GLY A 45 22.67 26.02 23.86
CA GLY A 45 21.67 26.62 24.75
C GLY A 45 21.28 28.01 24.28
N ASP A 46 21.21 28.96 25.22
CA ASP A 46 20.91 30.38 24.94
C ASP A 46 22.11 31.16 24.36
N ASN A 47 23.29 30.54 24.24
CA ASN A 47 24.49 31.22 23.75
C ASN A 47 24.56 31.20 22.22
N ASN A 48 24.87 32.32 21.58
CA ASN A 48 24.94 32.43 20.12
C ASN A 48 26.40 32.49 19.63
N TYR A 49 27.05 31.33 19.52
CA TYR A 49 28.42 31.19 19.01
C TYR A 49 28.44 31.12 17.48
N GLU A 50 28.48 32.27 16.79
CA GLU A 50 28.39 32.32 15.32
C GLU A 50 29.52 31.55 14.62
N GLU A 51 30.75 31.64 15.12
CA GLU A 51 31.93 30.92 14.57
C GLU A 51 31.79 29.39 14.59
N HIS A 52 30.95 28.83 15.47
CA HIS A 52 30.77 27.38 15.61
C HIS A 52 29.61 26.84 14.77
N LEU A 53 28.85 27.70 14.07
CA LEU A 53 27.63 27.27 13.36
C LEU A 53 27.94 26.33 12.20
N ASP A 54 28.97 26.60 11.40
CA ASP A 54 29.28 25.79 10.21
C ASP A 54 29.86 24.42 10.57
N ILE A 55 30.80 24.37 11.52
CA ILE A 55 31.34 23.11 12.04
C ILE A 55 30.27 22.33 12.82
N GLY A 56 29.37 23.03 13.53
CA GLY A 56 28.20 22.45 14.17
C GLY A 56 27.22 21.81 13.18
N ARG A 57 26.90 22.48 12.06
CA ARG A 57 26.05 21.90 11.00
C ARG A 57 26.69 20.66 10.39
N GLN A 58 28.01 20.65 10.20
CA GLN A 58 28.72 19.47 9.73
C GLN A 58 28.61 18.31 10.73
N ILE A 59 28.81 18.55 12.03
CA ILE A 59 28.61 17.53 13.08
C ILE A 59 27.15 17.04 13.07
N ALA A 60 26.17 17.94 13.04
CA ALA A 60 24.76 17.57 12.99
C ALA A 60 24.42 16.70 11.76
N SER A 61 24.93 17.07 10.57
CA SER A 61 24.74 16.27 9.36
C SER A 61 25.32 14.85 9.45
N LYS A 62 26.30 14.61 10.33
CA LYS A 62 26.90 13.29 10.59
C LYS A 62 26.15 12.46 11.64
N LEU A 63 25.30 13.08 12.46
CA LEU A 63 24.49 12.41 13.49
C LEU A 63 23.12 11.91 12.94
N ASN A 64 22.86 12.09 11.65
CA ASN A 64 21.74 11.50 10.89
C ASN A 64 20.37 11.56 11.59
N GLY A 65 19.98 12.73 12.12
CA GLY A 65 18.62 12.95 12.60
C GLY A 65 18.25 12.28 13.93
N ASN A 66 19.21 11.71 14.69
CA ASN A 66 18.92 10.99 15.94
C ASN A 66 18.94 11.91 17.18
N PRO A 67 17.80 12.14 17.86
CA PRO A 67 17.71 13.11 18.98
C PRO A 67 18.65 12.81 20.15
N LEU A 68 18.82 11.54 20.52
CA LEU A 68 19.68 11.15 21.64
C LEU A 68 21.16 11.33 21.28
N ALA A 69 21.53 11.10 20.02
CA ALA A 69 22.89 11.32 19.54
C ALA A 69 23.25 12.82 19.55
N ALA A 70 22.30 13.70 19.22
CA ALA A 70 22.45 15.15 19.39
C ALA A 70 22.70 15.53 20.85
N GLU A 71 21.89 15.04 21.79
CA GLU A 71 22.07 15.30 23.22
C GLU A 71 23.45 14.81 23.73
N SER A 72 23.82 13.59 23.36
CA SER A 72 25.09 12.95 23.76
C SER A 72 26.31 13.72 23.25
N ALA A 73 26.30 14.12 21.97
CA ALA A 73 27.35 14.94 21.38
C ALA A 73 27.39 16.35 21.98
N ALA A 74 26.23 16.98 22.16
CA ALA A 74 26.10 18.30 22.77
C ALA A 74 26.65 18.38 24.20
N VAL A 75 26.44 17.36 25.04
CA VAL A 75 27.05 17.28 26.37
C VAL A 75 28.57 17.39 26.27
N MET A 76 29.22 16.58 25.43
CA MET A 76 30.68 16.60 25.28
C MET A 76 31.22 17.89 24.67
N LEU A 77 30.54 18.44 23.66
CA LEU A 77 30.95 19.68 23.00
C LEU A 77 30.86 20.91 23.93
N ARG A 78 29.99 20.86 24.94
CA ARG A 78 29.91 21.86 26.02
C ARG A 78 31.01 21.72 27.09
N GLU A 79 31.62 20.54 27.24
CA GLU A 79 32.77 20.37 28.15
C GLU A 79 34.01 21.14 27.67
N GLN A 80 34.17 21.33 26.35
CA GLN A 80 35.23 22.14 25.75
C GLN A 80 34.72 22.98 24.56
N PRO A 81 34.13 24.18 24.81
CA PRO A 81 33.46 25.00 23.79
C PRO A 81 34.41 25.81 22.89
N THR A 82 35.61 25.30 22.60
CA THR A 82 36.58 26.01 21.74
C THR A 82 36.47 25.55 20.29
N LEU A 83 36.55 26.49 19.34
CA LEU A 83 36.41 26.18 17.91
C LEU A 83 37.43 25.13 17.44
N HIS A 84 38.69 25.30 17.84
CA HIS A 84 39.77 24.36 17.56
C HIS A 84 39.49 22.94 18.09
N TYR A 85 38.76 22.78 19.21
CA TYR A 85 38.36 21.45 19.70
C TYR A 85 37.29 20.81 18.81
N TRP A 86 36.30 21.59 18.34
CA TRP A 86 35.26 21.11 17.42
C TRP A 86 35.84 20.76 16.04
N GLU A 87 36.76 21.59 15.52
CA GLU A 87 37.52 21.30 14.30
C GLU A 87 38.39 20.04 14.45
N SER A 88 39.06 19.88 15.60
CA SER A 88 39.87 18.70 15.91
C SER A 88 39.03 17.41 16.01
N ILE A 89 37.81 17.50 16.56
CA ILE A 89 36.84 16.39 16.59
C ILE A 89 36.46 15.93 15.18
N MET A 90 36.20 16.89 14.28
CA MET A 90 35.85 16.61 12.90
C MET A 90 37.04 16.06 12.10
N LYS A 91 38.23 16.65 12.28
CA LYS A 91 39.46 16.29 11.58
C LYS A 91 40.02 14.92 12.00
N ASN A 92 39.87 14.54 13.27
CA ASN A 92 40.43 13.30 13.82
C ASN A 92 39.41 12.14 13.88
N GLY A 93 38.24 12.26 13.23
CA GLY A 93 37.19 11.22 13.22
C GLY A 93 36.50 10.95 14.58
N VAL A 94 36.82 11.73 15.62
CA VAL A 94 36.34 11.49 17.00
C VAL A 94 34.83 11.67 17.11
N TRP A 95 34.20 12.39 16.17
CA TRP A 95 32.75 12.56 16.08
C TRP A 95 31.97 11.22 16.08
N GLU A 96 32.53 10.16 15.49
CA GLU A 96 31.93 8.81 15.49
C GLU A 96 31.72 8.25 16.90
N SER A 97 32.55 8.68 17.86
CA SER A 97 32.50 8.25 19.27
C SER A 97 31.58 9.11 20.16
N LEU A 98 31.18 10.31 19.70
CA LEU A 98 30.34 11.23 20.48
C LEU A 98 28.94 10.66 20.73
N GLN A 99 28.36 10.00 19.73
CA GLN A 99 27.08 9.30 19.84
C GLN A 99 27.13 8.08 20.80
N PHE A 100 28.32 7.67 21.27
CA PHE A 100 28.50 6.48 22.12
C PHE A 100 28.91 6.78 23.57
N ARG A 101 28.95 8.05 23.99
CA ARG A 101 28.98 8.41 25.42
C ARG A 101 27.59 8.80 25.89
N GLY A 102 27.06 8.10 26.89
CA GLY A 102 25.76 8.39 27.51
C GLY A 102 24.79 7.21 27.49
N GLY A 103 23.48 7.51 27.56
CA GLY A 103 22.42 6.51 27.72
C GLY A 103 22.24 5.55 26.54
N ILE A 104 22.62 5.95 25.32
CA ILE A 104 22.38 5.17 24.09
C ILE A 104 23.05 3.81 24.14
N VAL A 105 24.36 3.75 24.44
CA VAL A 105 25.10 2.48 24.52
C VAL A 105 24.52 1.57 25.59
N THR A 106 24.07 2.12 26.71
CA THR A 106 23.43 1.35 27.79
C THR A 106 22.09 0.76 27.33
N ALA A 107 21.26 1.54 26.64
CA ALA A 107 20.00 1.06 26.08
C ALA A 107 20.22 -0.01 24.99
N LEU A 108 21.18 0.20 24.08
CA LEU A 108 21.53 -0.77 23.05
C LEU A 108 22.12 -2.06 23.63
N LYS A 109 22.96 -1.97 24.67
CA LYS A 109 23.45 -3.14 25.42
C LYS A 109 22.32 -3.95 26.04
N ILE A 110 21.33 -3.30 26.66
CA ILE A 110 20.17 -4.00 27.22
C ILE A 110 19.41 -4.77 26.13
N CYS A 111 19.11 -4.12 25.00
CA CYS A 111 18.45 -4.80 23.87
C CYS A 111 19.29 -5.92 23.26
N TYR A 112 20.62 -5.75 23.17
CA TYR A 112 21.55 -6.77 22.67
C TYR A 112 21.61 -7.99 23.59
N TYR A 113 21.72 -7.79 24.92
CA TYR A 113 21.75 -8.89 25.89
C TYR A 113 20.41 -9.64 26.01
N GLN A 114 19.31 -9.06 25.54
CA GLN A 114 18.01 -9.73 25.40
C GLN A 114 17.92 -10.63 24.15
N LEU A 115 18.80 -10.47 23.16
CA LEU A 115 18.85 -11.36 22.00
C LEU A 115 19.45 -12.73 22.37
N PRO A 116 18.93 -13.84 21.82
CA PRO A 116 19.60 -15.14 21.89
C PRO A 116 20.99 -15.09 21.25
N TYR A 117 21.93 -15.86 21.79
CA TYR A 117 23.34 -15.87 21.36
C TYR A 117 23.53 -16.00 19.83
N ASN A 118 22.75 -16.86 19.16
CA ASN A 118 22.88 -17.03 17.71
C ASN A 118 22.51 -15.75 16.93
N LEU A 119 21.48 -15.01 17.37
CA LEU A 119 21.09 -13.73 16.77
C LEU A 119 22.14 -12.65 17.05
N GLN A 120 22.77 -12.67 18.23
CA GLN A 120 23.91 -11.79 18.52
C GLN A 120 25.06 -12.03 17.52
N GLN A 121 25.44 -13.29 17.27
CA GLN A 121 26.49 -13.63 16.29
C GLN A 121 26.12 -13.19 14.87
N CYS A 122 24.87 -13.40 14.46
CA CYS A 122 24.34 -12.95 13.18
C CYS A 122 24.43 -11.41 13.02
N LEU A 123 24.04 -10.66 14.05
CA LEU A 123 24.11 -9.20 14.09
C LEU A 123 25.56 -8.68 14.05
N LEU A 124 26.45 -9.21 14.91
CA LEU A 124 27.84 -8.77 14.97
C LEU A 124 28.58 -9.04 13.66
N PHE A 125 28.28 -10.15 12.97
CA PHE A 125 28.86 -10.44 11.68
C PHE A 125 28.59 -9.36 10.64
N CYS A 126 27.40 -8.77 10.62
CA CYS A 126 27.04 -7.73 9.65
C CYS A 126 27.85 -6.44 9.82
N SER A 127 28.53 -6.24 10.96
CA SER A 127 29.40 -5.07 11.19
C SER A 127 30.64 -5.01 10.31
N ILE A 128 31.06 -6.12 9.69
CA ILE A 128 32.28 -6.15 8.83
C ILE A 128 32.08 -5.53 7.44
N PHE A 129 30.83 -5.38 7.02
CA PHE A 129 30.47 -4.71 5.77
C PHE A 129 30.50 -3.19 5.99
N PRO A 130 30.66 -2.36 4.95
CA PRO A 130 30.57 -0.91 5.11
C PRO A 130 29.20 -0.48 5.68
N ASN A 131 29.17 0.66 6.37
CA ASN A 131 27.93 1.27 6.84
C ASN A 131 27.02 1.56 5.62
N GLY A 132 25.72 1.29 5.75
CA GLY A 132 24.76 1.42 4.64
C GLY A 132 24.79 0.28 3.61
N TYR A 133 25.54 -0.81 3.84
CA TYR A 133 25.54 -1.96 2.94
C TYR A 133 24.13 -2.59 2.85
N LEU A 134 23.67 -2.80 1.61
CA LEU A 134 22.40 -3.45 1.29
C LEU A 134 22.57 -4.97 1.29
N PHE A 135 21.93 -5.64 2.24
CA PHE A 135 21.89 -7.08 2.34
C PHE A 135 20.66 -7.64 1.63
N HIS A 136 20.87 -8.41 0.56
CA HIS A 136 19.84 -9.29 0.04
C HIS A 136 19.53 -10.38 1.08
N MET A 137 18.23 -10.67 1.29
CA MET A 137 17.73 -11.57 2.34
C MET A 137 18.43 -12.93 2.37
N ASP A 138 18.47 -13.62 1.23
CA ASP A 138 19.00 -14.98 1.17
C ASP A 138 20.53 -14.99 1.27
N ASP A 139 21.20 -14.04 0.60
CA ASP A 139 22.66 -13.91 0.62
C ASP A 139 23.17 -13.80 2.05
N LEU A 140 22.52 -12.97 2.88
CA LEU A 140 22.86 -12.80 4.29
C LEU A 140 22.62 -14.09 5.11
N VAL A 141 21.50 -14.78 4.87
CA VAL A 141 21.23 -16.07 5.54
C VAL A 141 22.26 -17.13 5.15
N TYR A 142 22.69 -17.20 3.90
CA TYR A 142 23.76 -18.10 3.47
C TYR A 142 25.12 -17.77 4.09
N MET A 143 25.45 -16.48 4.26
CA MET A 143 26.63 -16.08 5.03
C MET A 143 26.56 -16.67 6.45
N TRP A 144 25.44 -16.50 7.16
CA TRP A 144 25.27 -17.03 8.51
C TRP A 144 25.32 -18.57 8.59
N ILE A 145 24.77 -19.28 7.60
CA ILE A 145 24.85 -20.74 7.51
C ILE A 145 26.31 -21.20 7.32
N SER A 146 27.06 -20.58 6.41
CA SER A 146 28.47 -20.93 6.13
C SER A 146 29.42 -20.77 7.32
N LEU A 147 29.07 -19.84 8.23
CA LEU A 147 29.82 -19.59 9.45
C LEU A 147 29.38 -20.49 10.61
N GLY A 148 28.27 -21.23 10.43
CA GLY A 148 27.67 -22.10 11.42
C GLY A 148 26.83 -21.38 12.48
N PHE A 149 26.42 -20.13 12.24
CA PHE A 149 25.51 -19.40 13.14
C PHE A 149 24.07 -19.88 13.01
N VAL A 150 23.72 -20.41 11.82
CA VAL A 150 22.40 -20.92 11.45
C VAL A 150 22.57 -22.32 10.81
N LYS A 151 21.59 -23.21 10.97
CA LYS A 151 21.61 -24.57 10.40
C LYS A 151 20.81 -24.75 9.11
N PHE A 152 19.69 -24.02 8.97
CA PHE A 152 18.71 -24.16 7.90
C PHE A 152 18.23 -22.77 7.45
N VAL A 153 17.79 -22.64 6.19
CA VAL A 153 17.47 -21.34 5.59
C VAL A 153 16.27 -20.70 6.29
N GLU A 154 15.25 -21.49 6.60
CA GLU A 154 14.02 -21.07 7.29
C GLU A 154 14.32 -20.45 8.66
N VAL A 155 15.22 -21.10 9.43
CA VAL A 155 15.67 -20.59 10.73
C VAL A 155 16.47 -19.28 10.56
N GLY A 156 17.19 -19.12 9.46
CA GLY A 156 17.89 -17.88 9.12
C GLY A 156 16.94 -16.74 8.76
N HIS A 157 15.90 -17.02 7.97
CA HIS A 157 14.83 -16.08 7.67
C HIS A 157 14.10 -15.65 8.95
N ASP A 158 13.78 -16.58 9.86
CA ASP A 158 13.21 -16.29 11.18
C ASP A 158 14.13 -15.40 12.03
N TYR A 159 15.44 -15.65 12.03
CA TYR A 159 16.42 -14.85 12.77
C TYR A 159 16.52 -13.43 12.20
N LEU A 160 16.53 -13.27 10.87
CA LEU A 160 16.50 -11.95 10.22
C LEU A 160 15.20 -11.21 10.55
N ASN A 161 14.04 -11.88 10.43
CA ASN A 161 12.75 -11.31 10.81
C ASN A 161 12.72 -10.89 12.28
N ALA A 162 13.33 -11.63 13.20
CA ALA A 162 13.42 -11.25 14.61
C ALA A 162 14.33 -10.03 14.85
N LEU A 163 15.45 -9.91 14.11
CA LEU A 163 16.35 -8.75 14.17
C LEU A 163 15.68 -7.48 13.60
N VAL A 164 14.97 -7.60 12.46
CA VAL A 164 14.16 -6.53 11.86
C VAL A 164 13.04 -6.10 12.81
N ASN A 165 12.27 -7.06 13.35
CA ASN A 165 11.21 -6.77 14.31
C ASN A 165 11.71 -6.06 15.57
N SER A 166 12.98 -6.26 15.96
CA SER A 166 13.63 -5.62 17.13
C SER A 166 14.29 -4.27 16.80
N GLY A 167 14.22 -3.83 15.53
CA GLY A 167 14.78 -2.57 15.05
C GLY A 167 16.31 -2.57 14.95
N PHE A 168 16.96 -3.73 14.73
CA PHE A 168 18.39 -3.79 14.39
C PHE A 168 18.65 -3.69 12.88
N PHE A 169 17.65 -4.06 12.07
CA PHE A 169 17.64 -3.94 10.62
C PHE A 169 16.39 -3.22 10.16
N GLU A 170 16.54 -2.45 9.09
CA GLU A 170 15.47 -1.74 8.40
C GLU A 170 15.30 -2.31 7.00
N HIS A 171 14.07 -2.30 6.46
CA HIS A 171 13.81 -2.71 5.09
C HIS A 171 14.15 -1.55 4.16
N ALA A 172 14.98 -1.79 3.15
CA ALA A 172 15.29 -0.80 2.13
C ALA A 172 14.22 -0.86 1.03
N GLU A 173 13.53 0.24 0.78
CA GLU A 173 12.69 0.40 -0.42
C GLU A 173 13.63 0.74 -1.59
N THR A 174 13.71 -0.14 -2.59
CA THR A 174 14.56 0.05 -3.77
C THR A 174 13.75 0.70 -4.90
N GLU A 175 14.22 1.84 -5.41
CA GLU A 175 13.64 2.50 -6.60
C GLU A 175 13.88 1.71 -7.90
N ASP A 176 14.81 0.75 -7.89
CA ASP A 176 15.11 -0.11 -9.03
C ASP A 176 13.94 -1.02 -9.40
N THR A 177 13.32 -0.75 -10.55
CA THR A 177 12.24 -1.56 -11.17
C THR A 177 12.60 -3.02 -11.44
N ILE A 178 13.89 -3.38 -11.32
CA ILE A 178 14.40 -4.74 -11.40
C ILE A 178 14.26 -5.49 -10.06
N LEU A 179 14.46 -4.78 -8.93
CA LEU A 179 14.61 -5.34 -7.58
C LEU A 179 13.37 -5.18 -6.69
N GLN A 180 12.27 -4.60 -7.18
CA GLN A 180 11.01 -4.41 -6.42
C GLN A 180 10.39 -5.68 -5.78
N HIS A 181 10.89 -6.87 -6.10
CA HIS A 181 10.44 -8.14 -5.52
C HIS A 181 11.43 -8.73 -4.49
N GLU A 182 12.64 -8.18 -4.38
CA GLU A 182 13.71 -8.64 -3.49
C GLU A 182 13.74 -7.84 -2.19
N LYS A 183 13.64 -8.54 -1.05
CA LYS A 183 13.71 -7.91 0.28
C LYS A 183 15.14 -7.55 0.61
N CYS A 184 15.49 -6.30 0.40
CA CYS A 184 16.76 -5.72 0.80
C CYS A 184 16.68 -5.18 2.23
N TYR A 185 17.72 -5.43 3.02
CA TYR A 185 17.82 -4.99 4.41
C TYR A 185 19.09 -4.18 4.64
N VAL A 186 19.00 -3.14 5.46
CA VAL A 186 20.13 -2.32 5.87
C VAL A 186 20.23 -2.29 7.40
N MET A 187 21.44 -2.40 7.92
CA MET A 187 21.71 -2.13 9.34
C MET A 187 22.02 -0.63 9.47
N CYS A 188 21.17 0.12 10.18
CA CYS A 188 21.35 1.56 10.31
C CYS A 188 22.63 1.92 11.09
N GLY A 189 23.22 3.08 10.80
CA GLY A 189 24.59 3.41 11.21
C GLY A 189 24.89 3.31 12.71
N ILE A 190 23.90 3.63 13.56
CA ILE A 190 24.04 3.51 15.03
C ILE A 190 24.13 2.03 15.46
N MET A 191 23.35 1.14 14.83
CA MET A 191 23.41 -0.30 15.10
C MET A 191 24.69 -0.92 14.54
N HIS A 192 25.14 -0.44 13.38
CA HIS A 192 26.40 -0.85 12.73
C HIS A 192 27.62 -0.53 13.61
N GLU A 193 27.75 0.73 14.05
CA GLU A 193 28.85 1.15 14.91
C GLU A 193 28.75 0.58 16.34
N PHE A 194 27.55 0.38 16.87
CA PHE A 194 27.36 -0.39 18.12
C PHE A 194 27.86 -1.84 17.96
N ALA A 195 27.54 -2.50 16.84
CA ALA A 195 28.03 -3.84 16.56
C ALA A 195 29.56 -3.85 16.42
N ARG A 196 30.17 -2.86 15.72
CA ARG A 196 31.65 -2.68 15.69
C ARG A 196 32.25 -2.48 17.08
N LEU A 197 31.57 -1.77 18.00
CA LEU A 197 32.03 -1.55 19.37
C LEU A 197 32.06 -2.85 20.19
N VAL A 198 31.06 -3.71 20.03
CA VAL A 198 30.95 -5.01 20.73
C VAL A 198 31.86 -6.07 20.09
N SER A 199 32.07 -6.01 18.77
CA SER A 199 32.74 -7.05 17.99
C SER A 199 34.28 -7.00 17.99
N ARG A 200 34.90 -5.92 18.50
CA ARG A 200 36.35 -5.59 18.41
C ARG A 200 37.34 -6.69 18.80
N ALA A 201 36.93 -7.69 19.58
CA ALA A 201 37.79 -8.81 19.98
C ALA A 201 37.93 -9.89 18.89
N GLU A 202 36.90 -10.10 18.06
CA GLU A 202 36.84 -11.17 17.05
C GLU A 202 36.71 -10.64 15.62
N PHE A 203 36.38 -9.37 15.44
CA PHE A 203 36.11 -8.73 14.16
C PHE A 203 36.99 -7.50 13.98
N ALA A 204 37.55 -7.31 12.78
CA ALA A 204 38.32 -6.11 12.43
C ALA A 204 38.05 -5.66 10.99
N ILE A 205 38.20 -4.36 10.76
CA ILE A 205 38.02 -3.70 9.46
C ILE A 205 39.24 -2.83 9.19
N MET A 206 39.70 -2.82 7.95
CA MET A 206 40.71 -1.90 7.43
C MET A 206 40.06 -1.04 6.35
N ASP A 207 39.73 0.20 6.71
CA ASP A 207 38.92 1.15 5.94
C ASP A 207 39.67 2.47 5.65
N GLY A 208 41.01 2.40 5.58
CA GLY A 208 41.87 3.53 5.27
C GLY A 208 43.30 3.33 5.74
N LEU A 209 44.07 4.43 5.82
CA LEU A 209 45.44 4.43 6.34
C LEU A 209 45.49 4.38 7.89
N GLU A 210 44.40 4.70 8.59
CA GLU A 210 44.34 4.82 10.06
C GLU A 210 43.90 3.56 10.83
N CYS A 211 44.15 2.36 10.28
CA CYS A 211 43.85 1.12 11.01
C CYS A 211 44.68 1.02 12.33
N LYS A 212 44.00 0.68 13.44
CA LYS A 212 44.60 0.35 14.75
C LYS A 212 45.19 -1.07 14.69
N GLU A 213 46.10 -1.43 15.62
CA GLU A 213 46.69 -2.77 15.63
C GLU A 213 45.63 -3.88 15.64
N VAL A 214 45.70 -4.80 14.68
CA VAL A 214 44.76 -5.91 14.53
C VAL A 214 45.09 -6.99 15.58
N PRO A 215 44.19 -7.30 16.53
CA PRO A 215 44.47 -8.28 17.58
C PRO A 215 44.60 -9.71 17.03
N ALA A 216 45.47 -10.52 17.64
CA ALA A 216 45.64 -11.94 17.31
C ALA A 216 44.42 -12.84 17.63
N THR A 217 43.36 -12.27 18.20
CA THR A 217 42.06 -12.92 18.47
C THR A 217 41.08 -12.80 17.31
N VAL A 218 41.35 -11.96 16.30
CA VAL A 218 40.45 -11.72 15.16
C VAL A 218 40.24 -13.00 14.34
N ARG A 219 38.96 -13.24 14.02
CA ARG A 219 38.45 -14.36 13.22
C ARG A 219 37.75 -13.88 11.95
N HIS A 220 37.27 -12.65 11.91
CA HIS A 220 36.55 -12.09 10.77
C HIS A 220 37.22 -10.76 10.40
N PHE A 221 37.75 -10.67 9.18
CA PHE A 221 38.50 -9.50 8.73
C PHE A 221 37.93 -8.96 7.42
N SER A 222 37.84 -7.63 7.33
CA SER A 222 37.33 -6.92 6.16
C SER A 222 38.32 -5.85 5.73
N ILE A 223 38.57 -5.74 4.42
CA ILE A 223 39.46 -4.76 3.81
C ILE A 223 38.65 -3.98 2.78
N LEU A 224 38.43 -2.70 3.06
CA LEU A 224 37.67 -1.78 2.23
C LEU A 224 38.66 -0.85 1.52
N THR A 225 38.78 -0.98 0.20
CA THR A 225 39.81 -0.25 -0.57
C THR A 225 39.31 1.07 -1.17
N ASP A 226 38.00 1.30 -1.20
CA ASP A 226 37.37 2.49 -1.80
C ASP A 226 37.80 3.83 -1.18
N SER A 227 38.21 3.85 0.10
CA SER A 227 38.74 5.06 0.75
C SER A 227 40.23 5.34 0.45
N VAL A 228 40.94 4.36 -0.11
CA VAL A 228 42.39 4.38 -0.35
C VAL A 228 42.71 4.54 -1.84
N TYR A 229 41.88 3.95 -2.69
CA TYR A 229 42.05 3.89 -4.14
C TYR A 229 40.88 4.60 -4.84
N HIS A 230 41.16 5.81 -5.32
CA HIS A 230 40.27 6.58 -6.18
C HIS A 230 40.86 6.65 -7.59
N LYS A 231 40.00 6.90 -8.59
CA LYS A 231 40.44 7.25 -9.94
C LYS A 231 41.01 8.67 -9.94
N ASP A 232 42.13 8.85 -10.62
CA ASP A 232 42.65 10.18 -10.94
C ASP A 232 41.82 10.87 -12.04
N GLU A 233 42.22 12.09 -12.41
CA GLU A 233 41.59 12.91 -13.46
C GLU A 233 41.59 12.23 -14.84
N HIS A 234 42.40 11.19 -15.05
CA HIS A 234 42.51 10.42 -16.29
C HIS A 234 41.81 9.05 -16.19
N GLY A 235 41.15 8.75 -15.07
CA GLY A 235 40.43 7.51 -14.82
C GLY A 235 41.29 6.35 -14.31
N MET A 236 42.58 6.57 -14.08
CA MET A 236 43.54 5.55 -13.63
C MET A 236 43.55 5.44 -12.11
N ILE A 237 43.75 4.24 -11.58
CA ILE A 237 43.87 3.98 -10.14
C ILE A 237 45.35 3.87 -9.79
N LEU A 238 45.87 4.79 -8.97
CA LEU A 238 47.28 4.84 -8.57
C LEU A 238 47.59 4.03 -7.31
N CYS A 239 48.87 3.69 -7.14
CA CYS A 239 49.32 2.54 -6.36
C CYS A 239 49.82 2.94 -4.95
N ASN A 240 49.10 2.56 -3.88
CA ASN A 240 49.35 3.09 -2.53
C ASN A 240 50.34 2.22 -1.71
N GLY A 241 51.63 2.43 -1.92
CA GLY A 241 52.69 1.67 -1.22
C GLY A 241 52.64 1.74 0.32
N LYS A 242 52.14 2.83 0.91
CA LYS A 242 51.95 2.94 2.37
C LYS A 242 50.86 1.99 2.88
N PHE A 243 49.80 1.82 2.10
CA PHE A 243 48.76 0.85 2.39
C PHE A 243 49.30 -0.58 2.27
N GLU A 244 50.13 -0.88 1.26
CA GLU A 244 50.78 -2.20 1.12
C GLU A 244 51.74 -2.57 2.26
N GLU A 245 52.58 -1.64 2.71
CA GLU A 245 53.45 -1.86 3.87
C GLU A 245 52.60 -2.13 5.13
N LYS A 246 51.51 -1.37 5.30
CA LYS A 246 50.60 -1.56 6.42
C LYS A 246 49.85 -2.89 6.35
N LEU A 247 49.36 -3.31 5.18
CA LEU A 247 48.83 -4.64 4.93
C LEU A 247 49.88 -5.71 5.34
N LYS A 248 51.11 -5.65 4.81
CA LYS A 248 52.19 -6.60 5.14
C LYS A 248 52.45 -6.70 6.65
N SER A 249 52.30 -5.60 7.41
CA SER A 249 52.45 -5.60 8.87
C SER A 249 51.38 -6.40 9.64
N VAL A 250 50.18 -6.60 9.08
CA VAL A 250 49.08 -7.35 9.72
C VAL A 250 49.31 -8.86 9.75
N ASN A 251 50.18 -9.37 8.87
CA ASN A 251 50.46 -10.80 8.65
C ASN A 251 50.67 -11.60 9.97
N SER A 252 51.40 -11.05 10.94
CA SER A 252 51.67 -11.74 12.21
C SER A 252 50.43 -12.05 13.05
N SER A 253 49.34 -11.26 12.91
CA SER A 253 48.16 -11.34 13.78
C SER A 253 47.04 -12.24 13.24
N VAL A 254 46.89 -12.38 11.92
CA VAL A 254 45.67 -12.94 11.28
C VAL A 254 45.69 -14.46 11.04
N ARG A 255 46.32 -15.23 11.94
CA ARG A 255 46.51 -16.69 11.77
C ARG A 255 45.26 -17.57 12.01
N ARG A 256 44.13 -16.98 12.41
CA ARG A 256 42.91 -17.70 12.85
C ARG A 256 41.64 -17.29 12.09
N LEU A 257 41.78 -16.67 10.93
CA LEU A 257 40.64 -16.18 10.14
C LEU A 257 39.70 -17.31 9.68
N ARG A 258 38.41 -17.05 9.85
CA ARG A 258 37.26 -17.79 9.32
C ARG A 258 36.55 -17.04 8.19
N THR A 259 36.60 -15.71 8.22
CA THR A 259 36.06 -14.83 7.18
C THR A 259 37.13 -13.85 6.73
N LEU A 260 37.26 -13.70 5.41
CA LEU A 260 37.94 -12.58 4.80
C LEU A 260 37.01 -11.93 3.77
N ILE A 261 36.85 -10.61 3.86
CA ILE A 261 36.15 -9.79 2.88
C ILE A 261 37.12 -8.76 2.32
N VAL A 262 37.16 -8.64 1.00
CA VAL A 262 37.86 -7.58 0.28
C VAL A 262 36.87 -6.96 -0.67
N THR A 263 36.60 -5.65 -0.53
CA THR A 263 35.71 -4.92 -1.44
C THR A 263 36.27 -3.54 -1.78
N GLY A 264 36.19 -3.18 -3.06
CA GLY A 264 36.40 -1.82 -3.54
C GLY A 264 37.22 -1.73 -4.82
N HIS A 265 37.69 -0.53 -5.17
CA HIS A 265 38.59 -0.30 -6.30
C HIS A 265 40.04 -0.73 -6.01
N CYS A 266 40.72 -1.28 -7.02
CA CYS A 266 42.16 -1.59 -7.00
C CYS A 266 42.73 -1.58 -8.42
N ASP A 267 44.03 -1.31 -8.58
CA ASP A 267 44.73 -1.45 -9.87
C ASP A 267 44.92 -2.93 -10.23
N SER A 268 44.56 -3.28 -11.46
CA SER A 268 44.75 -4.59 -12.10
C SER A 268 46.13 -5.22 -11.88
N LEU A 269 47.23 -4.47 -11.95
CA LEU A 269 48.59 -5.01 -11.80
C LEU A 269 48.96 -5.25 -10.33
N TYR A 270 48.40 -4.45 -9.41
CA TYR A 270 48.69 -4.51 -7.98
C TYR A 270 47.76 -5.43 -7.22
N PHE A 271 46.58 -5.72 -7.77
CA PHE A 271 45.66 -6.74 -7.27
C PHE A 271 46.32 -8.13 -7.18
N TRP A 272 47.27 -8.44 -8.08
CA TRP A 272 48.10 -9.66 -8.01
C TRP A 272 49.04 -9.66 -6.80
N SER A 273 49.76 -8.56 -6.56
CA SER A 273 50.62 -8.38 -5.38
C SER A 273 49.79 -8.46 -4.09
N PHE A 274 48.65 -7.77 -4.06
CA PHE A 274 47.70 -7.74 -2.96
C PHE A 274 47.11 -9.13 -2.65
N HIS A 275 46.74 -9.90 -3.67
CA HIS A 275 46.37 -11.32 -3.53
C HIS A 275 47.51 -12.15 -2.97
N THR A 276 48.70 -12.08 -3.56
CA THR A 276 49.88 -12.84 -3.11
C THR A 276 50.18 -12.58 -1.63
N ILE A 277 50.05 -11.31 -1.21
CA ILE A 277 50.17 -10.88 0.18
C ILE A 277 49.07 -11.51 1.06
N ILE A 278 47.80 -11.39 0.69
CA ILE A 278 46.67 -12.00 1.44
C ILE A 278 46.83 -13.52 1.59
N PHE A 279 47.18 -14.22 0.51
CA PHE A 279 47.35 -15.67 0.52
C PHE A 279 48.59 -16.12 1.32
N SER A 280 49.52 -15.21 1.62
CA SER A 280 50.63 -15.47 2.55
C SER A 280 50.27 -15.33 4.04
N TRP A 281 49.14 -14.70 4.37
CA TRP A 281 48.75 -14.41 5.76
C TRP A 281 47.92 -15.52 6.40
N VAL A 282 47.02 -16.10 5.62
CA VAL A 282 46.02 -17.01 6.14
C VAL A 282 46.63 -18.40 6.22
N ASN A 283 46.73 -18.95 7.42
CA ASN A 283 46.91 -20.39 7.55
C ASN A 283 45.61 -21.05 7.05
N CYS A 284 45.65 -21.67 5.86
CA CYS A 284 44.47 -22.00 5.05
C CYS A 284 43.49 -23.00 5.69
N THR A 285 43.80 -23.49 6.89
CA THR A 285 43.11 -24.54 7.65
C THR A 285 41.80 -24.11 8.32
N HIS A 286 41.43 -22.83 8.31
CA HIS A 286 40.28 -22.32 9.09
C HIS A 286 39.33 -21.36 8.36
N LEU A 287 39.66 -20.89 7.16
CA LEU A 287 38.82 -20.00 6.37
C LEU A 287 37.59 -20.75 5.84
N ARG A 288 36.40 -20.17 5.99
CA ARG A 288 35.11 -20.72 5.52
C ARG A 288 34.37 -19.81 4.56
N TYR A 289 34.52 -18.49 4.72
CA TYR A 289 33.90 -17.50 3.86
C TYR A 289 34.98 -16.57 3.28
N LEU A 290 34.98 -16.42 1.97
CA LEU A 290 35.85 -15.51 1.25
C LEU A 290 35.03 -14.67 0.27
N LYS A 291 35.03 -13.34 0.43
CA LYS A 291 34.49 -12.40 -0.55
C LYS A 291 35.61 -11.56 -1.16
N LEU A 292 35.65 -11.50 -2.49
CA LEU A 292 36.64 -10.81 -3.31
C LEU A 292 35.93 -10.00 -4.41
N GLU A 293 35.78 -8.71 -4.19
CA GLU A 293 35.06 -7.80 -5.10
C GLU A 293 35.96 -6.62 -5.48
N ASN A 294 36.59 -6.69 -6.65
CA ASN A 294 37.33 -5.57 -7.24
C ASN A 294 36.45 -4.80 -8.23
N LYS A 295 36.10 -3.55 -7.92
CA LYS A 295 35.28 -2.68 -8.79
C LYS A 295 36.03 -2.05 -9.97
N GLY A 296 37.35 -2.28 -10.08
CA GLY A 296 38.24 -1.62 -11.05
C GLY A 296 38.53 -2.42 -12.32
N SER A 297 38.66 -3.75 -12.24
CA SER A 297 39.12 -4.59 -13.35
C SER A 297 38.89 -6.08 -13.11
N ASN A 298 38.58 -6.84 -14.16
CA ASN A 298 38.59 -8.31 -14.13
C ASN A 298 40.01 -8.82 -13.83
N ALA A 299 40.13 -9.73 -12.85
CA ALA A 299 41.42 -10.31 -12.46
C ALA A 299 41.29 -11.81 -12.16
N THR A 300 42.34 -12.59 -12.42
CA THR A 300 42.34 -14.04 -12.16
C THR A 300 42.55 -14.36 -10.70
N LEU A 301 41.68 -15.22 -10.16
CA LEU A 301 41.87 -15.85 -8.86
C LEU A 301 43.13 -16.74 -8.88
N PRO A 302 44.01 -16.68 -7.87
CA PRO A 302 45.25 -17.46 -7.89
C PRO A 302 45.02 -18.93 -7.52
N ILE A 303 45.82 -19.82 -8.11
CA ILE A 303 45.79 -21.28 -7.88
C ILE A 303 45.96 -21.64 -6.39
N SER A 304 46.64 -20.79 -5.61
CA SER A 304 46.80 -20.95 -4.16
C SER A 304 45.47 -21.07 -3.39
N LEU A 305 44.34 -20.70 -3.99
CA LEU A 305 42.99 -20.94 -3.46
C LEU A 305 42.64 -22.42 -3.29
N SER A 306 43.25 -23.35 -4.02
CA SER A 306 43.03 -24.79 -3.81
C SER A 306 43.36 -25.24 -2.37
N ASN A 307 44.32 -24.57 -1.72
CA ASN A 307 44.74 -24.89 -0.34
C ASN A 307 43.68 -24.59 0.73
N PHE A 308 42.55 -23.96 0.39
CA PHE A 308 41.49 -23.60 1.34
C PHE A 308 40.42 -24.70 1.42
N TYR A 309 40.86 -25.91 1.77
CA TYR A 309 40.02 -27.12 1.82
C TYR A 309 38.83 -27.04 2.80
N HIS A 310 38.77 -26.04 3.70
CA HIS A 310 37.64 -25.76 4.58
C HIS A 310 36.70 -24.64 4.10
N LEU A 311 36.95 -24.06 2.92
CA LEU A 311 36.10 -23.01 2.35
C LEU A 311 34.70 -23.57 2.04
N GLU A 312 33.66 -22.89 2.52
CA GLU A 312 32.26 -23.24 2.29
C GLU A 312 31.58 -22.24 1.34
N VAL A 313 32.05 -20.99 1.29
CA VAL A 313 31.53 -19.92 0.41
C VAL A 313 32.65 -19.10 -0.22
N LEU A 314 32.52 -18.89 -1.53
CA LEU A 314 33.35 -18.02 -2.35
C LEU A 314 32.43 -17.04 -3.10
N ASP A 315 32.49 -15.77 -2.73
CA ASP A 315 31.92 -14.66 -3.51
C ASP A 315 33.07 -13.98 -4.27
N ALA A 316 33.12 -14.18 -5.58
CA ALA A 316 34.18 -13.71 -6.47
C ALA A 316 33.59 -12.88 -7.62
N ARG A 317 32.69 -11.96 -7.28
CA ARG A 317 31.90 -11.07 -8.16
C ARG A 317 32.59 -10.37 -9.33
N GLN A 318 33.92 -10.25 -9.40
CA GLN A 318 34.61 -9.64 -10.57
C GLN A 318 35.93 -10.38 -10.89
N ALA A 319 36.03 -11.67 -10.53
CA ALA A 319 37.26 -12.44 -10.68
C ALA A 319 37.09 -13.69 -11.56
N VAL A 320 38.12 -13.98 -12.35
CA VAL A 320 38.17 -15.11 -13.29
C VAL A 320 38.70 -16.34 -12.58
N ILE A 321 37.94 -17.44 -12.58
CA ILE A 321 38.42 -18.74 -12.08
C ILE A 321 39.45 -19.31 -13.06
N VAL A 322 40.56 -19.82 -12.53
CA VAL A 322 41.58 -20.59 -13.28
C VAL A 322 41.42 -22.09 -13.01
N GLU A 323 41.88 -22.91 -13.96
CA GLU A 323 41.98 -24.37 -13.75
C GLU A 323 42.92 -24.70 -12.58
N GLY A 324 42.63 -25.77 -11.83
CA GLY A 324 43.43 -26.22 -10.68
C GLY A 324 42.82 -26.00 -9.29
N MET A 325 41.57 -25.54 -9.18
CA MET A 325 40.85 -25.42 -7.89
C MET A 325 40.15 -26.71 -7.43
N SER A 326 40.70 -27.88 -7.75
CA SER A 326 40.04 -29.18 -7.51
C SER A 326 39.84 -29.54 -6.04
N ASP A 327 40.63 -28.94 -5.15
CA ASP A 327 40.75 -29.37 -3.75
C ASP A 327 39.77 -28.65 -2.80
N LEU A 328 38.90 -27.79 -3.36
CA LEU A 328 37.84 -27.04 -2.67
C LEU A 328 36.63 -27.92 -2.30
N VAL A 329 36.89 -29.10 -1.73
CA VAL A 329 35.92 -30.19 -1.55
C VAL A 329 34.75 -29.89 -0.60
N ASN A 330 34.84 -28.84 0.24
CA ASN A 330 33.80 -28.45 1.21
C ASN A 330 32.92 -27.28 0.75
N MET A 331 33.16 -26.76 -0.45
CA MET A 331 32.40 -25.65 -1.03
C MET A 331 30.91 -25.97 -1.14
N ARG A 332 30.07 -25.02 -0.72
CA ARG A 332 28.61 -25.08 -0.80
C ARG A 332 28.03 -23.99 -1.67
N ASN A 333 28.51 -22.75 -1.55
CA ASN A 333 27.95 -21.64 -2.33
C ASN A 333 29.04 -20.94 -3.14
N LEU A 334 28.77 -20.72 -4.43
CA LEU A 334 29.64 -20.02 -5.36
C LEU A 334 28.87 -18.86 -5.98
N VAL A 335 29.38 -17.63 -5.80
CA VAL A 335 28.84 -16.41 -6.42
C VAL A 335 29.89 -15.83 -7.36
N LEU A 336 29.52 -15.64 -8.63
CA LEU A 336 30.37 -15.07 -9.67
C LEU A 336 29.60 -13.98 -10.40
N SER A 337 30.30 -12.89 -10.74
CA SER A 337 29.76 -11.84 -11.60
C SER A 337 30.85 -11.35 -12.57
N LYS A 338 30.47 -10.81 -13.73
CA LYS A 338 31.32 -10.15 -14.78
C LYS A 338 32.55 -10.91 -15.29
N GLY A 339 32.72 -12.18 -14.91
CA GLY A 339 33.92 -12.98 -15.18
C GLY A 339 33.94 -13.60 -16.58
N SER A 340 35.09 -13.51 -17.25
CA SER A 340 35.37 -14.21 -18.51
C SER A 340 35.68 -15.70 -18.27
N CYS A 341 34.66 -16.46 -17.86
CA CYS A 341 34.74 -17.90 -17.55
C CYS A 341 34.82 -18.75 -18.83
N HIS A 342 35.97 -18.75 -19.51
CA HIS A 342 36.13 -19.41 -20.81
C HIS A 342 36.14 -20.96 -20.77
N ALA A 343 36.43 -21.57 -19.63
CA ALA A 343 36.27 -23.01 -19.41
C ALA A 343 36.21 -23.32 -17.90
N PHE A 344 35.01 -23.34 -17.31
CA PHE A 344 34.82 -23.87 -15.95
C PHE A 344 34.20 -25.26 -16.05
N SER A 345 34.93 -26.27 -15.58
CA SER A 345 34.43 -27.65 -15.44
C SER A 345 33.92 -27.87 -14.02
N PRO A 346 32.60 -28.05 -13.79
CA PRO A 346 32.03 -28.23 -12.45
C PRO A 346 32.42 -29.54 -11.76
N ALA A 347 33.19 -30.41 -12.43
CA ALA A 347 33.44 -31.79 -12.03
C ALA A 347 34.15 -31.96 -10.66
N TRP A 348 34.58 -30.87 -10.03
CA TRP A 348 35.37 -30.88 -8.79
C TRP A 348 34.60 -30.41 -7.54
N LEU A 349 33.34 -29.96 -7.65
CA LEU A 349 32.59 -29.36 -6.52
C LEU A 349 31.37 -30.18 -6.08
N ALA A 350 31.55 -31.48 -5.80
CA ALA A 350 30.45 -32.42 -5.51
C ALA A 350 29.50 -32.03 -4.34
N ARG A 351 29.91 -31.15 -3.43
CA ARG A 351 29.11 -30.70 -2.26
C ARG A 351 28.38 -29.36 -2.46
N LEU A 352 28.48 -28.76 -3.65
CA LEU A 352 27.90 -27.46 -3.95
C LEU A 352 26.37 -27.52 -3.86
N GLN A 353 25.77 -26.55 -3.16
CA GLN A 353 24.34 -26.42 -2.90
C GLN A 353 23.74 -25.23 -3.65
N MET A 354 24.50 -24.14 -3.81
CA MET A 354 24.07 -22.90 -4.48
C MET A 354 25.11 -22.44 -5.51
N ILE A 355 24.63 -22.10 -6.70
CA ILE A 355 25.38 -21.32 -7.70
C ILE A 355 24.61 -20.02 -7.97
N ASN A 356 25.31 -18.88 -7.98
CA ASN A 356 24.81 -17.62 -8.51
C ASN A 356 25.79 -17.09 -9.56
N LEU A 357 25.33 -16.95 -10.81
CA LEU A 357 26.09 -16.37 -11.92
C LEU A 357 25.38 -15.10 -12.41
N GLU A 358 26.12 -14.00 -12.48
CA GLU A 358 25.63 -12.70 -12.97
C GLU A 358 26.57 -12.14 -14.05
N ASP A 359 26.07 -11.44 -15.06
CA ASP A 359 26.89 -10.75 -16.09
C ASP A 359 27.97 -11.61 -16.80
N CYS A 360 27.86 -12.95 -16.80
CA CYS A 360 28.95 -13.82 -17.25
C CYS A 360 28.95 -14.04 -18.77
N GLU A 361 29.63 -13.16 -19.50
CA GLU A 361 29.72 -13.18 -20.98
C GLU A 361 30.50 -14.37 -21.58
N GLY A 362 31.11 -15.25 -20.78
CA GLY A 362 31.88 -16.39 -21.27
C GLY A 362 31.05 -17.56 -21.83
N TRP A 363 29.77 -17.65 -21.48
CA TRP A 363 28.96 -18.86 -21.64
C TRP A 363 27.93 -18.76 -22.78
N GLU A 364 28.14 -19.55 -23.84
CA GLU A 364 27.10 -19.81 -24.86
C GLU A 364 26.25 -21.03 -24.48
N ILE A 365 26.88 -22.05 -23.90
CA ILE A 365 26.24 -23.25 -23.34
C ILE A 365 26.77 -23.44 -21.91
N LEU A 366 25.86 -23.58 -20.94
CA LEU A 366 26.23 -23.87 -19.55
C LEU A 366 26.76 -25.30 -19.39
N PRO A 367 27.66 -25.56 -18.43
CA PRO A 367 28.28 -26.87 -18.30
C PRO A 367 27.27 -27.87 -17.71
N SER A 368 27.43 -29.18 -17.97
CA SER A 368 26.54 -30.16 -17.34
C SER A 368 26.70 -30.14 -15.80
N LEU A 369 25.68 -29.62 -15.13
CA LEU A 369 25.60 -29.53 -13.67
C LEU A 369 25.14 -30.87 -13.03
N GLU A 370 24.86 -31.90 -13.83
CA GLU A 370 24.36 -33.21 -13.39
C GLU A 370 25.25 -33.90 -12.34
N ARG A 371 26.55 -33.62 -12.37
CA ARG A 371 27.53 -34.21 -11.43
C ARG A 371 27.47 -33.57 -10.04
N LEU A 372 26.71 -32.49 -9.86
CA LEU A 372 26.52 -31.76 -8.61
C LEU A 372 25.27 -32.28 -7.89
N SER A 373 25.33 -33.51 -7.36
CA SER A 373 24.18 -34.17 -6.71
C SER A 373 23.65 -33.47 -5.45
N CYS A 374 24.37 -32.49 -4.91
CA CYS A 374 23.94 -31.65 -3.78
C CYS A 374 23.37 -30.29 -4.19
N LEU A 375 23.37 -29.94 -5.48
CA LEU A 375 22.92 -28.63 -5.96
C LEU A 375 21.40 -28.52 -5.83
N THR A 376 20.92 -27.63 -4.96
CA THR A 376 19.49 -27.37 -4.78
C THR A 376 19.08 -26.00 -5.31
N LYS A 377 20.02 -25.06 -5.51
CA LYS A 377 19.72 -23.67 -5.84
C LYS A 377 20.58 -23.14 -6.97
N LEU A 378 19.97 -22.54 -7.98
CA LEU A 378 20.66 -21.93 -9.11
C LEU A 378 20.05 -20.56 -9.45
N LYS A 379 20.88 -19.53 -9.45
CA LYS A 379 20.55 -18.17 -9.90
C LYS A 379 21.40 -17.80 -11.11
N LEU A 380 20.75 -17.33 -12.18
CA LEU A 380 21.37 -16.89 -13.43
C LEU A 380 20.82 -15.51 -13.80
N ARG A 381 21.66 -14.47 -13.73
CA ARG A 381 21.30 -13.07 -13.97
C ARG A 381 22.11 -12.47 -15.13
N ASN A 382 21.46 -11.70 -16.01
CA ASN A 382 22.08 -10.97 -17.12
C ASN A 382 23.04 -11.81 -18.01
N MET A 383 22.62 -13.03 -18.37
CA MET A 383 23.45 -13.97 -19.12
C MET A 383 23.29 -13.74 -20.64
N SER A 384 24.08 -12.83 -21.20
CA SER A 384 23.89 -12.28 -22.56
C SER A 384 24.14 -13.23 -23.75
N LYS A 385 24.79 -14.38 -23.52
CA LYS A 385 25.16 -15.35 -24.58
C LYS A 385 24.51 -16.73 -24.47
N VAL A 386 23.93 -17.09 -23.32
CA VAL A 386 23.35 -18.43 -23.11
C VAL A 386 22.13 -18.63 -24.01
N THR A 387 22.16 -19.67 -24.86
CA THR A 387 21.05 -20.02 -25.75
C THR A 387 20.22 -21.21 -25.28
N GLU A 388 20.86 -22.18 -24.62
CA GLU A 388 20.22 -23.40 -24.12
C GLU A 388 20.72 -23.73 -22.71
N PHE A 389 19.84 -24.28 -21.87
CA PHE A 389 20.18 -24.66 -20.50
C PHE A 389 19.59 -26.02 -20.09
N LEU A 390 20.42 -26.90 -19.52
CA LEU A 390 20.01 -28.19 -18.96
C LEU A 390 19.83 -28.09 -17.45
N ILE A 391 18.57 -28.13 -16.99
CA ILE A 391 18.17 -27.98 -15.59
C ILE A 391 18.33 -29.31 -14.83
N PRO A 392 19.20 -29.38 -13.79
CA PRO A 392 19.23 -30.51 -12.86
C PRO A 392 18.00 -30.49 -11.92
N SER A 393 17.84 -31.46 -11.02
CA SER A 393 16.78 -31.41 -10.01
C SER A 393 17.10 -30.33 -8.97
N LEU A 394 16.31 -29.25 -8.92
CA LEU A 394 16.53 -28.06 -8.09
C LEU A 394 15.31 -27.77 -7.21
N GLU A 395 15.55 -27.23 -6.02
CA GLU A 395 14.51 -26.64 -5.16
C GLU A 395 14.23 -25.17 -5.51
N GLU A 396 15.24 -24.42 -5.95
CA GLU A 396 15.09 -23.02 -6.35
C GLU A 396 15.82 -22.74 -7.66
N LEU A 397 15.10 -22.15 -8.62
CA LEU A 397 15.65 -21.74 -9.92
C LEU A 397 15.23 -20.31 -10.24
N GLU A 398 16.22 -19.48 -10.55
CA GLU A 398 16.04 -18.07 -10.87
C GLU A 398 16.76 -17.73 -12.19
N LEU A 399 16.00 -17.27 -13.18
CA LEU A 399 16.45 -16.93 -14.54
C LEU A 399 16.05 -15.48 -14.86
N ILE A 400 16.98 -14.54 -14.75
CA ILE A 400 16.70 -13.10 -14.91
C ILE A 400 17.58 -12.51 -16.02
N ASP A 401 16.97 -11.76 -16.95
CA ASP A 401 17.66 -11.09 -18.06
C ASP A 401 18.57 -12.03 -18.88
N ILE A 402 18.00 -13.14 -19.36
CA ILE A 402 18.70 -14.05 -20.28
C ILE A 402 18.12 -13.89 -21.69
N PRO A 403 18.52 -12.84 -22.45
CA PRO A 403 17.80 -12.40 -23.65
C PRO A 403 17.91 -13.34 -24.86
N LYS A 404 18.85 -14.30 -24.84
CA LYS A 404 19.09 -15.26 -25.93
C LYS A 404 18.66 -16.70 -25.65
N LEU A 405 18.18 -17.00 -24.44
CA LEU A 405 17.78 -18.34 -24.03
C LEU A 405 16.51 -18.77 -24.79
N ASP A 406 16.63 -19.70 -25.73
CA ASP A 406 15.51 -20.23 -26.53
C ASP A 406 14.78 -21.36 -25.79
N ARG A 407 15.54 -22.24 -25.11
CA ARG A 407 15.04 -23.50 -24.53
C ARG A 407 15.73 -23.89 -23.23
N CYS A 408 14.94 -24.46 -22.33
CA CYS A 408 15.43 -25.22 -21.21
C CYS A 408 15.09 -26.72 -21.37
N PHE A 409 15.98 -27.59 -20.94
CA PHE A 409 15.83 -29.05 -20.93
C PHE A 409 15.92 -29.59 -19.50
N SER A 410 15.44 -30.80 -19.23
CA SER A 410 15.74 -31.50 -17.96
C SER A 410 15.76 -33.01 -18.15
N ASN A 411 16.73 -33.67 -17.52
CA ASN A 411 16.88 -35.14 -17.58
C ASN A 411 15.79 -35.88 -16.78
N SER A 412 15.11 -35.21 -15.86
CA SER A 412 13.98 -35.79 -15.12
C SER A 412 12.99 -34.70 -14.73
N VAL A 413 12.02 -34.45 -15.61
CA VAL A 413 10.90 -33.52 -15.36
C VAL A 413 10.13 -33.94 -14.11
N ARG A 414 9.96 -35.24 -13.84
CA ARG A 414 9.29 -35.73 -12.62
C ARG A 414 10.01 -35.30 -11.34
N ASN A 415 11.35 -35.37 -11.30
CA ASN A 415 12.12 -34.96 -10.14
C ASN A 415 12.15 -33.43 -9.99
N LEU A 416 12.28 -32.70 -11.09
CA LEU A 416 12.23 -31.22 -11.08
C LEU A 416 10.86 -30.73 -10.59
N ASN A 417 9.77 -31.32 -11.09
CA ASN A 417 8.39 -31.01 -10.71
C ASN A 417 8.10 -31.27 -9.22
N SER A 418 8.71 -32.30 -8.62
CA SER A 418 8.51 -32.61 -7.19
C SER A 418 9.46 -31.88 -6.24
N SER A 419 10.61 -31.40 -6.71
CA SER A 419 11.62 -30.71 -5.88
C SER A 419 11.45 -29.19 -5.85
N LEU A 420 10.99 -28.56 -6.94
CA LEU A 420 10.86 -27.11 -7.02
C LEU A 420 9.93 -26.53 -5.94
N ARG A 421 10.44 -25.47 -5.29
CA ARG A 421 9.77 -24.63 -4.29
C ARG A 421 9.66 -23.18 -4.76
N VAL A 422 10.72 -22.67 -5.41
CA VAL A 422 10.76 -21.33 -6.00
C VAL A 422 11.16 -21.43 -7.47
N LEU A 423 10.34 -20.86 -8.34
CA LEU A 423 10.67 -20.71 -9.77
C LEU A 423 10.44 -19.26 -10.20
N GLU A 424 11.51 -18.60 -10.64
CA GLU A 424 11.47 -17.23 -11.11
C GLU A 424 12.09 -17.12 -12.50
N ILE A 425 11.33 -16.60 -13.46
CA ILE A 425 11.77 -16.37 -14.84
C ILE A 425 11.37 -14.94 -15.24
N LYS A 426 12.35 -14.04 -15.37
CA LYS A 426 12.12 -12.63 -15.69
C LYS A 426 12.90 -12.20 -16.93
N ARG A 427 12.23 -11.51 -17.85
CA ARG A 427 12.81 -10.83 -19.02
C ARG A 427 13.54 -11.76 -20.01
N CYS A 428 13.25 -13.06 -19.98
CA CYS A 428 13.77 -14.07 -20.92
C CYS A 428 12.96 -14.06 -22.23
N ARG A 429 13.15 -13.01 -23.05
CA ARG A 429 12.20 -12.65 -24.13
C ARG A 429 12.04 -13.67 -25.27
N VAL A 430 13.06 -14.49 -25.53
CA VAL A 430 13.04 -15.50 -26.61
C VAL A 430 12.83 -16.94 -26.12
N LEU A 431 12.63 -17.12 -24.81
CA LEU A 431 12.40 -18.44 -24.22
C LEU A 431 11.04 -18.96 -24.69
N LYS A 432 11.05 -20.09 -25.39
CA LYS A 432 9.85 -20.74 -25.94
C LYS A 432 9.40 -21.93 -25.10
N ALA A 433 10.36 -22.72 -24.63
CA ALA A 433 10.14 -24.02 -24.04
C ALA A 433 10.81 -24.13 -22.67
N PHE A 434 10.05 -24.62 -21.68
CA PHE A 434 10.55 -24.93 -20.34
C PHE A 434 9.96 -26.28 -19.88
N PRO A 435 10.76 -27.22 -19.32
CA PRO A 435 10.35 -28.63 -19.23
C PRO A 435 9.10 -28.92 -18.39
N VAL A 436 8.75 -28.02 -17.47
CA VAL A 436 7.60 -28.16 -16.56
C VAL A 436 6.32 -27.49 -17.10
N PHE A 437 6.44 -26.67 -18.16
CA PHE A 437 5.31 -25.95 -18.77
C PHE A 437 4.79 -26.61 -20.06
N GLU A 438 5.53 -27.54 -20.66
CA GLU A 438 5.10 -28.35 -21.79
C GLU A 438 4.07 -29.42 -21.34
N SER A 439 3.13 -29.77 -22.23
CA SER A 439 1.91 -30.50 -21.88
C SER A 439 2.13 -31.85 -21.18
N CYS A 440 1.49 -32.03 -20.02
CA CYS A 440 1.70 -33.14 -19.11
C CYS A 440 1.19 -34.54 -19.58
N GLU A 441 0.78 -34.73 -20.84
CA GLU A 441 0.31 -36.04 -21.35
C GLU A 441 1.34 -37.17 -21.27
N LYS A 442 2.63 -36.84 -21.04
CA LYS A 442 3.74 -37.80 -20.89
C LYS A 442 4.16 -38.06 -19.45
N ILE A 443 3.52 -37.43 -18.47
CA ILE A 443 3.82 -37.64 -17.05
C ILE A 443 2.60 -38.31 -16.44
N GLU A 444 2.78 -39.52 -15.89
CA GLU A 444 1.80 -40.18 -15.03
C GLU A 444 1.71 -39.41 -13.70
N ILE A 445 1.08 -38.23 -13.72
CA ILE A 445 0.74 -37.49 -12.51
C ILE A 445 -0.61 -38.03 -12.02
N GLU A 446 -0.58 -38.81 -10.95
CA GLU A 446 -1.78 -39.38 -10.31
C GLU A 446 -2.69 -38.28 -9.69
N GLU A 447 -2.17 -37.05 -9.57
CA GLU A 447 -2.87 -35.86 -9.08
C GLU A 447 -2.99 -34.83 -10.21
N LYS A 448 -4.12 -34.09 -10.29
CA LYS A 448 -4.32 -33.01 -11.28
C LYS A 448 -3.40 -31.80 -11.12
N SER A 449 -2.53 -31.80 -10.10
CA SER A 449 -1.66 -30.67 -9.76
C SER A 449 -0.25 -30.85 -10.33
N TRP A 450 0.37 -29.75 -10.72
CA TRP A 450 1.75 -29.68 -11.15
C TRP A 450 2.51 -28.76 -10.18
N LEU A 451 3.82 -28.91 -10.03
CA LEU A 451 4.61 -28.21 -8.99
C LEU A 451 3.99 -28.24 -7.57
N PRO A 452 3.68 -29.44 -6.99
CA PRO A 452 2.94 -29.58 -5.73
C PRO A 452 3.66 -29.05 -4.47
N ASN A 453 4.94 -28.67 -4.58
CA ASN A 453 5.73 -28.11 -3.49
C ASN A 453 6.13 -26.63 -3.71
N VAL A 454 5.67 -25.99 -4.79
CA VAL A 454 5.95 -24.57 -5.06
C VAL A 454 5.26 -23.67 -4.04
N SER A 455 6.06 -22.78 -3.45
CA SER A 455 5.63 -21.67 -2.62
C SER A 455 5.66 -20.33 -3.36
N GLU A 456 6.54 -20.19 -4.36
CA GLU A 456 6.65 -18.96 -5.17
C GLU A 456 6.89 -19.26 -6.66
N LEU A 457 6.05 -18.69 -7.53
CA LEU A 457 6.13 -18.80 -9.00
C LEU A 457 6.03 -17.42 -9.66
N THR A 458 7.13 -16.93 -10.25
CA THR A 458 7.15 -15.62 -10.93
C THR A 458 7.56 -15.74 -12.39
N ILE A 459 6.73 -15.25 -13.32
CA ILE A 459 7.03 -15.25 -14.77
C ILE A 459 6.71 -13.88 -15.36
N HIS A 460 7.73 -13.04 -15.59
CA HIS A 460 7.52 -11.66 -16.10
C HIS A 460 8.27 -11.42 -17.41
N LYS A 461 7.64 -10.76 -18.39
CA LYS A 461 8.29 -10.29 -19.63
C LYS A 461 8.91 -11.43 -20.46
N CYS A 462 8.15 -12.52 -20.58
CA CYS A 462 8.51 -13.74 -21.31
C CYS A 462 7.47 -14.05 -22.41
N PRO A 463 7.31 -13.18 -23.43
CA PRO A 463 6.18 -13.24 -24.35
C PRO A 463 6.18 -14.46 -25.30
N GLN A 464 7.33 -15.11 -25.53
CA GLN A 464 7.42 -16.31 -26.37
C GLN A 464 7.20 -17.62 -25.59
N LEU A 465 7.10 -17.55 -24.26
CA LEU A 465 7.03 -18.73 -23.40
C LEU A 465 5.65 -19.38 -23.50
N MET A 466 5.62 -20.64 -23.94
CA MET A 466 4.40 -21.43 -23.94
C MET A 466 4.16 -22.03 -22.56
N VAL A 467 3.06 -21.64 -21.90
CA VAL A 467 2.58 -22.29 -20.68
C VAL A 467 1.25 -22.95 -20.97
N SER A 468 1.22 -24.29 -21.03
CA SER A 468 0.00 -25.07 -21.32
C SER A 468 -0.70 -25.65 -20.09
N ASN A 469 -0.16 -25.45 -18.89
CA ASN A 469 -0.71 -25.99 -17.65
C ASN A 469 -1.50 -24.89 -16.89
N PRO A 470 -2.73 -25.17 -16.41
CA PRO A 470 -3.59 -24.19 -15.75
C PRO A 470 -3.11 -23.80 -14.34
N LEU A 471 -3.42 -22.58 -13.92
CA LEU A 471 -2.88 -21.97 -12.69
C LEU A 471 -3.93 -21.73 -11.60
N PRO A 472 -3.59 -21.81 -10.31
CA PRO A 472 -2.26 -22.06 -9.74
C PRO A 472 -1.82 -23.52 -9.87
N PRO A 473 -0.51 -23.79 -9.74
CA PRO A 473 0.07 -25.13 -9.88
C PRO A 473 -0.56 -26.17 -8.94
N SER A 474 -0.78 -25.81 -7.67
CA SER A 474 -1.33 -26.72 -6.66
C SER A 474 -2.22 -26.00 -5.63
N SER A 475 -2.96 -26.78 -4.84
CA SER A 475 -3.83 -26.31 -3.76
C SER A 475 -3.08 -25.83 -2.51
N ARG A 476 -1.76 -26.07 -2.43
CA ARG A 476 -0.89 -25.40 -1.47
C ARG A 476 -0.69 -23.98 -1.93
N PHE A 477 -1.57 -23.13 -1.43
CA PHE A 477 -1.75 -21.76 -1.90
C PHE A 477 -0.43 -20.97 -1.85
N CYS A 478 0.11 -20.72 -3.04
CA CYS A 478 1.43 -20.18 -3.30
C CYS A 478 1.33 -18.71 -3.73
N LYS A 479 2.41 -17.95 -3.51
CA LYS A 479 2.55 -16.64 -4.13
C LYS A 479 2.86 -16.84 -5.61
N PHE A 480 2.08 -16.27 -6.51
CA PHE A 480 2.40 -16.30 -7.93
C PHE A 480 2.19 -14.95 -8.60
N SER A 481 3.02 -14.62 -9.58
CA SER A 481 2.92 -13.37 -10.33
C SER A 481 3.36 -13.59 -11.78
N ILE A 482 2.44 -13.38 -12.72
CA ILE A 482 2.66 -13.60 -14.15
C ILE A 482 2.27 -12.33 -14.91
N THR A 483 3.17 -11.84 -15.75
CA THR A 483 2.96 -10.63 -16.58
C THR A 483 3.69 -10.77 -17.91
N ASP A 484 3.14 -10.20 -18.98
CA ASP A 484 3.74 -10.22 -20.33
C ASP A 484 4.12 -11.65 -20.82
N VAL A 485 3.19 -12.60 -20.70
CA VAL A 485 3.24 -13.96 -21.26
C VAL A 485 2.09 -14.10 -22.26
N SER A 486 2.34 -14.59 -23.48
CA SER A 486 1.32 -14.55 -24.55
C SER A 486 0.18 -15.57 -24.39
N THR A 487 0.41 -16.69 -23.68
CA THR A 487 -0.58 -17.76 -23.50
C THR A 487 -1.51 -17.59 -22.31
N LEU A 488 -1.26 -16.61 -21.43
CA LEU A 488 -1.93 -16.46 -20.14
C LEU A 488 -2.29 -15.00 -19.85
N PRO A 489 -3.29 -14.73 -19.00
CA PRO A 489 -3.53 -13.37 -18.54
C PRO A 489 -2.38 -12.93 -17.65
N ALA A 490 -2.19 -11.62 -17.52
CA ALA A 490 -1.47 -11.10 -16.37
C ALA A 490 -2.24 -11.50 -15.09
N MET A 491 -1.58 -12.13 -14.13
CA MET A 491 -2.22 -12.66 -12.91
C MET A 491 -1.32 -12.52 -11.71
N GLU A 492 -1.91 -12.31 -10.55
CA GLU A 492 -1.20 -12.23 -9.28
C GLU A 492 -2.02 -12.92 -8.18
N GLY A 493 -1.45 -13.94 -7.55
CA GLY A 493 -1.98 -14.56 -6.34
C GLY A 493 -1.04 -14.30 -5.17
N SER A 494 -1.57 -13.82 -4.05
CA SER A 494 -0.79 -13.56 -2.83
C SER A 494 -1.32 -14.40 -1.69
N SER A 495 -0.45 -14.84 -0.77
CA SER A 495 -0.75 -15.81 0.30
C SER A 495 -1.81 -15.40 1.33
N ASN A 496 -2.46 -14.24 1.18
CA ASN A 496 -3.57 -13.75 1.99
C ASN A 496 -4.96 -14.29 1.56
N GLY A 497 -5.04 -15.02 0.45
CA GLY A 497 -6.29 -15.52 -0.12
C GLY A 497 -6.90 -14.60 -1.18
N GLU A 498 -6.12 -13.66 -1.72
CA GLU A 498 -6.50 -12.76 -2.81
C GLU A 498 -5.82 -13.18 -4.11
N VAL A 499 -6.61 -13.28 -5.18
CA VAL A 499 -6.13 -13.47 -6.55
C VAL A 499 -6.67 -12.35 -7.43
N LYS A 500 -5.79 -11.81 -8.27
CA LYS A 500 -6.08 -10.77 -9.25
C LYS A 500 -5.76 -11.28 -10.66
N ILE A 501 -6.64 -11.00 -11.60
CA ILE A 501 -6.53 -11.31 -13.03
C ILE A 501 -6.66 -9.99 -13.80
N GLY A 502 -5.70 -9.72 -14.68
CA GLY A 502 -5.62 -8.51 -15.49
C GLY A 502 -5.10 -7.27 -14.74
N PHE A 503 -4.67 -6.28 -15.53
CA PHE A 503 -4.27 -4.95 -15.07
C PHE A 503 -4.74 -3.88 -16.07
N TYR A 504 -4.75 -2.62 -15.63
CA TYR A 504 -5.02 -1.48 -16.52
C TYR A 504 -4.04 -1.43 -17.68
N GLY A 505 -4.56 -1.54 -18.91
CA GLY A 505 -3.77 -1.53 -20.13
C GLY A 505 -3.26 -2.89 -20.60
N ASP A 506 -3.61 -3.99 -19.92
CA ASP A 506 -3.31 -5.35 -20.36
C ASP A 506 -3.88 -5.63 -21.78
N PRO A 507 -3.06 -6.04 -22.76
CA PRO A 507 -3.52 -6.43 -24.09
C PRO A 507 -4.08 -7.87 -24.16
N SER A 508 -4.33 -8.52 -23.01
CA SER A 508 -4.64 -9.95 -22.91
C SER A 508 -5.68 -10.45 -23.95
N PRO A 509 -5.36 -11.53 -24.70
CA PRO A 509 -6.17 -12.02 -25.82
C PRO A 509 -7.34 -12.91 -25.39
N ILE A 510 -7.67 -12.96 -24.10
CA ILE A 510 -8.54 -13.99 -23.53
C ILE A 510 -10.00 -13.62 -23.73
N GLU A 511 -10.73 -14.50 -24.41
CA GLU A 511 -12.16 -14.36 -24.63
C GLU A 511 -12.99 -15.14 -23.59
N PHE A 512 -12.44 -16.21 -23.01
CA PHE A 512 -13.13 -17.08 -22.04
C PHE A 512 -12.17 -17.53 -20.92
N LEU A 513 -12.62 -17.49 -19.66
CA LEU A 513 -11.85 -17.96 -18.50
C LEU A 513 -12.40 -19.30 -17.99
N ASP A 514 -11.63 -20.38 -18.15
CA ASP A 514 -12.01 -21.75 -17.80
C ASP A 514 -10.85 -22.55 -17.17
N ASP A 515 -11.10 -23.85 -16.91
CA ASP A 515 -10.13 -24.80 -16.34
C ASP A 515 -8.86 -25.01 -17.20
N THR A 516 -8.78 -24.49 -18.44
CA THR A 516 -7.55 -24.56 -19.26
C THR A 516 -6.55 -23.46 -18.91
N ILE A 517 -7.05 -22.32 -18.40
CA ILE A 517 -6.25 -21.18 -17.94
C ILE A 517 -6.10 -21.24 -16.41
N PHE A 518 -7.18 -21.61 -15.72
CA PHE A 518 -7.32 -21.38 -14.28
C PHE A 518 -7.81 -22.64 -13.54
N SER A 519 -6.92 -23.25 -12.75
CA SER A 519 -7.17 -24.44 -11.95
C SER A 519 -8.09 -24.13 -10.75
N PHE A 520 -9.39 -23.98 -10.99
CA PHE A 520 -10.38 -23.67 -9.95
C PHE A 520 -10.35 -24.66 -8.78
N HIS A 521 -10.09 -25.94 -9.05
CA HIS A 521 -9.93 -27.01 -8.05
C HIS A 521 -8.77 -26.78 -7.05
N ASN A 522 -7.76 -25.99 -7.41
CA ASN A 522 -6.65 -25.62 -6.53
C ASN A 522 -6.93 -24.36 -5.69
N LEU A 523 -8.06 -23.67 -5.91
CA LEU A 523 -8.36 -22.35 -5.34
C LEU A 523 -9.45 -22.37 -4.27
N THR A 524 -9.71 -23.53 -3.67
CA THR A 524 -10.77 -23.72 -2.66
C THR A 524 -10.63 -22.83 -1.41
N THR A 525 -9.44 -22.26 -1.16
CA THR A 525 -9.13 -21.42 0.01
C THR A 525 -9.19 -19.91 -0.26
N ILE A 526 -9.38 -19.46 -1.51
CA ILE A 526 -9.40 -18.02 -1.80
C ILE A 526 -10.63 -17.35 -1.20
N THR A 527 -10.47 -16.10 -0.76
CA THR A 527 -11.54 -15.29 -0.18
C THR A 527 -11.87 -14.05 -1.02
N ARG A 528 -10.96 -13.63 -1.90
CA ARG A 528 -11.12 -12.46 -2.78
C ARG A 528 -10.62 -12.78 -4.19
N LEU A 529 -11.44 -12.48 -5.20
CA LEU A 529 -11.08 -12.58 -6.61
C LEU A 529 -11.34 -11.23 -7.28
N LYS A 530 -10.35 -10.70 -7.99
CA LYS A 530 -10.43 -9.44 -8.73
C LYS A 530 -10.13 -9.66 -10.21
N ILE A 531 -10.97 -9.14 -11.09
CA ILE A 531 -10.79 -9.20 -12.54
C ILE A 531 -10.76 -7.76 -13.06
N VAL A 532 -9.61 -7.27 -13.52
CA VAL A 532 -9.36 -5.84 -13.77
C VAL A 532 -8.80 -5.63 -15.17
N GLY A 533 -9.51 -4.87 -16.01
CA GLY A 533 -9.00 -4.42 -17.31
C GLY A 533 -8.93 -5.48 -18.42
N CYS A 534 -9.53 -6.66 -18.23
CA CYS A 534 -9.58 -7.74 -19.22
C CYS A 534 -10.54 -7.39 -20.38
N LYS A 535 -10.10 -6.54 -21.32
CA LYS A 535 -10.95 -5.96 -22.38
C LYS A 535 -11.55 -6.97 -23.36
N ASN A 536 -10.92 -8.14 -23.55
CA ASN A 536 -11.41 -9.17 -24.46
C ASN A 536 -12.30 -10.22 -23.80
N LEU A 537 -12.31 -10.29 -22.46
CA LEU A 537 -13.02 -11.33 -21.71
C LEU A 537 -14.53 -11.19 -21.93
N SER A 538 -15.14 -12.23 -22.51
CA SER A 538 -16.57 -12.27 -22.82
C SER A 538 -17.39 -13.00 -21.76
N SER A 539 -16.83 -14.03 -21.11
CA SER A 539 -17.49 -14.81 -20.06
C SER A 539 -16.50 -15.72 -19.31
N PHE A 540 -16.96 -16.40 -18.27
CA PHE A 540 -16.17 -17.36 -17.49
C PHE A 540 -16.98 -18.61 -17.10
N SER A 541 -16.29 -19.69 -16.74
CA SER A 541 -16.90 -20.98 -16.36
C SER A 541 -17.57 -20.93 -14.98
N LEU A 542 -18.91 -21.02 -14.92
CA LEU A 542 -19.66 -21.11 -13.66
C LEU A 542 -19.35 -22.39 -12.86
N GLU A 543 -19.13 -23.53 -13.54
CA GLU A 543 -18.70 -24.78 -12.87
C GLU A 543 -17.29 -24.66 -12.30
N GLY A 544 -16.44 -23.80 -12.89
CA GLY A 544 -15.17 -23.39 -12.30
C GLY A 544 -15.40 -22.58 -11.02
N PHE A 545 -16.18 -21.50 -11.10
CA PHE A 545 -16.45 -20.62 -9.95
C PHE A 545 -17.14 -21.34 -8.78
N ARG A 546 -17.97 -22.36 -9.04
CA ARG A 546 -18.58 -23.23 -8.03
C ARG A 546 -17.57 -23.95 -7.12
N GLN A 547 -16.35 -24.19 -7.61
CA GLN A 547 -15.27 -24.82 -6.84
C GLN A 547 -14.60 -23.83 -5.85
N LEU A 548 -14.89 -22.53 -5.96
CA LEU A 548 -14.34 -21.46 -5.10
C LEU A 548 -15.13 -21.33 -3.79
N VAL A 549 -15.25 -22.42 -3.05
CA VAL A 549 -16.16 -22.58 -1.89
C VAL A 549 -15.93 -21.54 -0.78
N CYS A 550 -14.74 -20.94 -0.65
CA CYS A 550 -14.44 -19.89 0.34
C CYS A 550 -14.51 -18.45 -0.19
N LEU A 551 -14.87 -18.22 -1.45
CA LEU A 551 -14.89 -16.89 -2.07
C LEU A 551 -15.96 -16.00 -1.42
N LYS A 552 -15.53 -14.88 -0.81
CA LYS A 552 -16.40 -13.92 -0.12
C LYS A 552 -16.60 -12.62 -0.89
N ARG A 553 -15.63 -12.21 -1.71
CA ARG A 553 -15.67 -10.96 -2.48
C ARG A 553 -15.23 -11.19 -3.92
N LEU A 554 -16.07 -10.76 -4.86
CA LEU A 554 -15.78 -10.75 -6.29
C LEU A 554 -15.85 -9.31 -6.79
N GLU A 555 -14.74 -8.83 -7.36
CA GLU A 555 -14.62 -7.49 -7.95
C GLU A 555 -14.31 -7.63 -9.44
N ILE A 556 -15.10 -7.01 -10.30
CA ILE A 556 -14.91 -7.00 -11.76
C ILE A 556 -14.89 -5.55 -12.22
N SER A 557 -13.75 -5.07 -12.74
CA SER A 557 -13.63 -3.69 -13.21
C SER A 557 -13.03 -3.55 -14.61
N HIS A 558 -13.51 -2.57 -15.37
CA HIS A 558 -13.06 -2.21 -16.72
C HIS A 558 -13.05 -3.35 -17.75
N CYS A 559 -13.96 -4.32 -17.60
CA CYS A 559 -14.11 -5.47 -18.49
C CYS A 559 -15.22 -5.21 -19.53
N ALA A 560 -14.88 -4.52 -20.62
CA ALA A 560 -15.86 -3.97 -21.56
C ALA A 560 -16.69 -4.99 -22.36
N LYS A 561 -16.22 -6.22 -22.54
CA LYS A 561 -16.93 -7.30 -23.26
C LYS A 561 -17.60 -8.32 -22.34
N ILE A 562 -17.38 -8.26 -21.02
CA ILE A 562 -17.82 -9.31 -20.11
C ILE A 562 -19.35 -9.32 -20.08
N PHE A 563 -19.93 -10.45 -20.47
CA PHE A 563 -21.37 -10.64 -20.58
C PHE A 563 -22.11 -9.57 -21.41
N SER A 564 -21.45 -9.01 -22.43
CA SER A 564 -22.01 -7.93 -23.28
C SER A 564 -22.80 -8.43 -24.50
N SER A 565 -23.10 -9.72 -24.57
CA SER A 565 -23.83 -10.36 -25.68
C SER A 565 -25.17 -10.90 -25.19
N ASP A 566 -26.26 -10.51 -25.87
CA ASP A 566 -27.64 -10.93 -25.58
C ASP A 566 -27.91 -12.43 -25.83
N VAL A 567 -26.94 -13.18 -26.39
CA VAL A 567 -27.06 -14.62 -26.65
C VAL A 567 -26.12 -15.38 -25.73
N PRO A 568 -26.62 -16.07 -24.69
CA PRO A 568 -25.83 -17.03 -23.94
C PRO A 568 -25.37 -18.14 -24.88
N SER A 569 -24.10 -18.53 -24.78
CA SER A 569 -23.63 -19.73 -25.46
C SER A 569 -24.47 -20.93 -25.00
N ALA A 570 -24.74 -21.90 -25.88
CA ALA A 570 -25.61 -23.04 -25.55
C ALA A 570 -25.14 -23.79 -24.27
N ARG A 571 -23.82 -23.80 -24.01
CA ARG A 571 -23.20 -24.39 -22.81
C ARG A 571 -23.51 -23.65 -21.51
N THR A 572 -23.71 -22.34 -21.56
CA THR A 572 -24.08 -21.55 -20.37
C THR A 572 -25.56 -21.70 -20.03
N HIS A 573 -26.44 -21.77 -21.03
CA HIS A 573 -27.88 -21.79 -20.80
C HIS A 573 -28.39 -23.08 -20.16
N GLU A 574 -27.81 -24.24 -20.50
CA GLU A 574 -28.19 -25.55 -19.95
C GLU A 574 -27.86 -25.69 -18.45
N ASN A 575 -26.77 -25.09 -17.98
CA ASN A 575 -26.37 -25.13 -16.58
C ASN A 575 -27.18 -24.16 -15.68
N MET A 576 -27.78 -23.12 -16.26
CA MET A 576 -28.47 -22.04 -15.52
C MET A 576 -29.95 -22.31 -15.24
N THR A 577 -30.57 -23.28 -15.94
CA THR A 577 -31.99 -23.59 -15.76
C THR A 577 -32.27 -24.53 -14.58
N ASP A 578 -31.23 -25.02 -13.91
CA ASP A 578 -31.37 -25.89 -12.73
C ASP A 578 -31.41 -25.06 -11.45
N ALA A 579 -32.51 -25.15 -10.71
CA ALA A 579 -32.80 -24.26 -9.58
C ALA A 579 -31.93 -24.52 -8.33
N ASP A 580 -31.23 -25.67 -8.29
CA ASP A 580 -30.31 -26.07 -7.22
C ASP A 580 -28.83 -25.78 -7.54
N PHE A 581 -28.52 -25.01 -8.60
CA PHE A 581 -27.14 -24.67 -8.96
C PHE A 581 -26.61 -23.44 -8.20
N ASP A 582 -26.02 -23.65 -7.02
CA ASP A 582 -25.27 -22.62 -6.31
C ASP A 582 -23.87 -22.41 -6.93
N ALA A 583 -23.75 -21.52 -7.93
CA ALA A 583 -22.45 -21.20 -8.54
C ALA A 583 -21.52 -20.42 -7.57
N LEU A 584 -22.08 -19.66 -6.63
CA LEU A 584 -21.36 -18.73 -5.75
C LEU A 584 -21.90 -18.77 -4.30
N PRO A 585 -21.80 -19.92 -3.60
CA PRO A 585 -22.53 -20.17 -2.34
C PRO A 585 -22.09 -19.27 -1.17
N SER A 586 -20.82 -18.88 -1.12
CA SER A 586 -20.22 -18.12 0.00
C SER A 586 -20.04 -16.62 -0.27
N LEU A 587 -20.55 -16.12 -1.41
CA LEU A 587 -20.29 -14.74 -1.84
C LEU A 587 -21.08 -13.73 -0.99
N VAL A 588 -20.35 -12.84 -0.33
CA VAL A 588 -20.88 -11.78 0.56
C VAL A 588 -20.91 -10.43 -0.15
N CYS A 589 -19.95 -10.15 -1.03
CA CYS A 589 -19.85 -8.89 -1.76
C CYS A 589 -19.58 -9.09 -3.26
N LEU A 590 -20.35 -8.39 -4.08
CA LEU A 590 -20.17 -8.28 -5.52
C LEU A 590 -19.98 -6.81 -5.90
N SER A 591 -18.89 -6.50 -6.60
CA SER A 591 -18.58 -5.16 -7.10
C SER A 591 -18.34 -5.23 -8.60
N ILE A 592 -19.04 -4.39 -9.38
CA ILE A 592 -18.91 -4.30 -10.83
C ILE A 592 -18.73 -2.84 -11.24
N GLU A 593 -17.63 -2.53 -11.92
CA GLU A 593 -17.20 -1.17 -12.25
C GLU A 593 -16.85 -1.04 -13.73
N VAL A 594 -17.51 -0.14 -14.47
CA VAL A 594 -17.25 0.18 -15.88
C VAL A 594 -17.16 -1.08 -16.77
N CYS A 595 -18.15 -1.97 -16.65
CA CYS A 595 -18.20 -3.27 -17.34
C CYS A 595 -19.34 -3.35 -18.36
N GLY A 596 -19.18 -4.26 -19.34
CA GLY A 596 -20.15 -4.48 -20.41
C GLY A 596 -21.36 -5.37 -20.06
N ILE A 597 -21.52 -5.78 -18.80
CA ILE A 597 -22.53 -6.76 -18.38
C ILE A 597 -23.95 -6.26 -18.63
N THR A 598 -24.81 -7.09 -19.21
CA THR A 598 -26.23 -6.78 -19.35
C THR A 598 -27.00 -7.07 -18.06
N GLY A 599 -28.16 -6.43 -17.88
CA GLY A 599 -29.03 -6.65 -16.72
C GLY A 599 -29.47 -8.11 -16.56
N GLU A 600 -29.77 -8.80 -17.68
CA GLU A 600 -30.15 -10.22 -17.67
C GLU A 600 -29.02 -11.12 -17.14
N TRP A 601 -27.78 -10.91 -17.59
CA TRP A 601 -26.63 -11.68 -17.11
C TRP A 601 -26.36 -11.47 -15.63
N LEU A 602 -26.45 -10.23 -15.14
CA LEU A 602 -26.31 -9.96 -13.71
C LEU A 602 -27.48 -10.56 -12.91
N SER A 603 -28.71 -10.55 -13.44
CA SER A 603 -29.87 -11.21 -12.82
C SER A 603 -29.62 -12.70 -12.60
N VAL A 604 -29.11 -13.38 -13.63
CA VAL A 604 -28.75 -14.80 -13.56
C VAL A 604 -27.64 -15.02 -12.54
N MET A 605 -26.57 -14.21 -12.54
CA MET A 605 -25.51 -14.32 -11.53
C MET A 605 -26.04 -14.15 -10.09
N LEU A 606 -26.96 -13.21 -9.86
CA LEU A 606 -27.55 -12.98 -8.53
C LEU A 606 -28.47 -14.13 -8.07
N GLN A 607 -29.14 -14.83 -8.99
CA GLN A 607 -29.94 -16.01 -8.66
C GLN A 607 -29.10 -17.19 -8.12
N GLN A 608 -27.79 -17.20 -8.41
CA GLN A 608 -26.85 -18.28 -8.07
C GLN A 608 -26.06 -17.99 -6.77
N VAL A 609 -26.46 -16.95 -6.02
CA VAL A 609 -25.85 -16.50 -4.76
C VAL A 609 -26.90 -16.56 -3.65
N GLN A 610 -26.60 -17.20 -2.51
CA GLN A 610 -27.57 -17.35 -1.42
C GLN A 610 -27.60 -16.18 -0.42
N ALA A 611 -26.45 -15.56 -0.14
CA ALA A 611 -26.27 -14.68 1.03
C ALA A 611 -25.45 -13.41 0.73
N LEU A 612 -25.73 -12.75 -0.41
CA LEU A 612 -25.09 -11.48 -0.75
C LEU A 612 -25.49 -10.38 0.24
N GLU A 613 -24.51 -9.74 0.89
CA GLU A 613 -24.74 -8.62 1.81
C GLU A 613 -24.44 -7.26 1.17
N GLU A 614 -23.50 -7.19 0.23
CA GLU A 614 -23.05 -5.94 -0.40
C GLU A 614 -23.07 -6.04 -1.94
N LEU A 615 -23.77 -5.11 -2.61
CA LEU A 615 -23.81 -4.97 -4.06
C LEU A 615 -23.38 -3.56 -4.48
N HIS A 616 -22.33 -3.46 -5.28
CA HIS A 616 -21.81 -2.19 -5.82
C HIS A 616 -21.83 -2.22 -7.36
N LEU A 617 -22.43 -1.22 -7.98
CA LEU A 617 -22.50 -1.03 -9.43
C LEU A 617 -22.00 0.37 -9.79
N ASP A 618 -20.97 0.46 -10.62
CA ASP A 618 -20.39 1.72 -11.09
C ASP A 618 -20.27 1.69 -12.62
N GLY A 619 -20.68 2.74 -13.33
CA GLY A 619 -20.48 2.90 -14.78
C GLY A 619 -21.10 1.82 -15.68
N CYS A 620 -22.13 1.10 -15.21
CA CYS A 620 -22.67 -0.11 -15.85
C CYS A 620 -23.73 0.18 -16.93
N LYS A 621 -23.33 0.84 -18.03
CA LYS A 621 -24.23 1.39 -19.08
C LYS A 621 -25.11 0.40 -19.85
N ASN A 622 -24.82 -0.90 -19.79
CA ASN A 622 -25.65 -1.93 -20.45
C ASN A 622 -26.83 -2.42 -19.59
N ILE A 623 -26.93 -1.96 -18.34
CA ILE A 623 -28.08 -2.18 -17.47
C ILE A 623 -28.93 -0.90 -17.51
N THR A 624 -30.15 -0.99 -18.06
CA THR A 624 -31.03 0.19 -18.23
C THR A 624 -32.30 0.12 -17.39
N GLY A 625 -32.48 -0.97 -16.64
CA GLY A 625 -33.64 -1.18 -15.80
C GLY A 625 -33.30 -1.94 -14.51
N LEU A 626 -34.01 -1.64 -13.42
CA LEU A 626 -33.97 -2.34 -12.14
C LEU A 626 -35.38 -2.83 -11.75
N LEU A 627 -35.51 -4.11 -11.42
CA LEU A 627 -36.73 -4.77 -10.96
C LEU A 627 -36.42 -5.62 -9.72
N ILE A 628 -37.36 -5.68 -8.77
CA ILE A 628 -37.28 -6.59 -7.61
C ILE A 628 -38.35 -7.68 -7.78
N GLU A 629 -37.96 -8.94 -7.63
CA GLU A 629 -38.90 -10.06 -7.72
C GLU A 629 -39.73 -10.20 -6.44
N GLY A 630 -40.96 -9.69 -6.47
CA GLY A 630 -41.90 -9.79 -5.36
C GLY A 630 -42.44 -11.21 -5.13
N LYS A 631 -42.79 -11.53 -3.88
CA LYS A 631 -43.48 -12.79 -3.55
C LYS A 631 -44.89 -12.82 -4.13
N GLN A 632 -45.04 -13.61 -5.20
CA GLN A 632 -46.25 -13.86 -5.98
C GLN A 632 -46.82 -12.67 -6.76
N ASN A 633 -46.52 -12.66 -8.05
CA ASN A 633 -47.59 -12.70 -9.05
C ASN A 633 -47.21 -13.71 -10.15
N SER A 634 -48.16 -14.53 -10.57
CA SER A 634 -47.94 -15.66 -11.48
C SER A 634 -47.63 -15.19 -12.91
N PHE A 635 -46.36 -15.31 -13.33
CA PHE A 635 -45.95 -15.18 -14.73
C PHE A 635 -45.63 -16.56 -15.35
N SER A 636 -46.65 -17.42 -15.45
CA SER A 636 -46.57 -18.68 -16.19
C SER A 636 -46.77 -18.54 -17.71
N ASN A 637 -46.90 -17.30 -18.23
CA ASN A 637 -47.30 -17.02 -19.62
C ASN A 637 -46.40 -15.97 -20.30
N LEU A 638 -45.08 -16.19 -20.36
CA LEU A 638 -44.18 -15.51 -21.31
C LEU A 638 -43.16 -16.47 -21.97
N THR A 639 -43.61 -17.70 -22.24
CA THR A 639 -42.96 -18.61 -23.20
C THR A 639 -43.85 -18.80 -24.42
N SER A 640 -43.83 -17.84 -25.34
CA SER A 640 -44.33 -18.02 -26.71
C SER A 640 -43.37 -17.38 -27.71
N ALA A 641 -42.89 -18.19 -28.64
CA ALA A 641 -41.96 -17.78 -29.69
C ALA A 641 -42.58 -16.74 -30.64
N PRO A 642 -41.77 -15.89 -31.31
CA PRO A 642 -42.29 -14.88 -32.24
C PRO A 642 -42.85 -15.54 -33.52
N SER A 643 -44.17 -15.60 -33.62
CA SER A 643 -44.87 -15.91 -34.87
C SER A 643 -45.04 -14.65 -35.72
N ALA A 644 -44.86 -14.80 -37.03
CA ALA A 644 -44.73 -13.68 -37.95
C ALA A 644 -46.05 -12.96 -38.28
N LEU A 645 -46.01 -11.62 -38.27
CA LEU A 645 -46.97 -10.70 -38.91
C LEU A 645 -46.15 -9.54 -39.52
N SER A 646 -45.97 -9.49 -40.85
CA SER A 646 -46.90 -8.95 -41.86
C SER A 646 -46.89 -7.43 -41.96
N GLN A 647 -46.59 -6.92 -43.16
CA GLN A 647 -46.48 -5.49 -43.49
C GLN A 647 -47.79 -4.71 -43.25
N GLY A 648 -47.69 -3.48 -42.72
CA GLY A 648 -48.83 -2.56 -42.61
C GLY A 648 -48.48 -1.17 -42.06
N ASN A 649 -48.29 -0.20 -42.97
CA ASN A 649 -48.26 1.28 -42.85
C ASN A 649 -47.69 1.99 -41.59
N PRO A 650 -46.81 3.00 -41.76
CA PRO A 650 -46.50 3.98 -40.72
C PRO A 650 -47.51 5.14 -40.72
N TYR A 651 -48.00 5.55 -39.54
CA TYR A 651 -48.29 6.94 -39.10
C TYR A 651 -49.10 6.87 -37.79
N GLN A 652 -48.69 7.66 -36.79
CA GLN A 652 -49.18 7.65 -35.39
C GLN A 652 -48.77 6.35 -34.64
N ASP A 653 -48.34 6.35 -33.38
CA ASP A 653 -48.47 7.36 -32.32
C ASP A 653 -47.20 7.40 -31.43
N GLY A 654 -47.06 8.42 -30.58
CA GLY A 654 -45.94 8.57 -29.64
C GLY A 654 -46.02 7.57 -28.48
N ALA A 655 -45.23 6.49 -28.55
CA ALA A 655 -45.18 5.47 -27.52
C ALA A 655 -43.77 5.29 -26.96
N LEU A 656 -43.68 5.24 -25.63
CA LEU A 656 -42.47 4.93 -24.84
C LEU A 656 -41.72 3.74 -25.43
N THR A 657 -40.42 3.90 -25.69
CA THR A 657 -39.51 2.81 -26.09
C THR A 657 -39.38 1.81 -24.95
N ARG A 658 -40.24 0.79 -24.98
CA ARG A 658 -40.22 -0.35 -24.06
C ARG A 658 -38.84 -1.02 -24.15
N PRO A 659 -37.99 -0.97 -23.10
CA PRO A 659 -36.61 -1.45 -23.19
C PRO A 659 -36.56 -2.96 -23.44
N CYS A 660 -35.51 -3.40 -24.16
CA CYS A 660 -35.29 -4.82 -24.44
C CYS A 660 -35.17 -5.62 -23.12
N PRO A 661 -35.78 -6.83 -23.03
CA PRO A 661 -35.75 -7.64 -21.82
C PRO A 661 -34.34 -7.92 -21.27
N SER A 662 -33.34 -8.01 -22.15
CA SER A 662 -31.95 -8.34 -21.80
C SER A 662 -31.22 -7.26 -20.98
N LYS A 663 -31.71 -6.02 -20.99
CA LYS A 663 -31.10 -4.89 -20.26
C LYS A 663 -31.65 -4.68 -18.84
N LEU A 664 -32.60 -5.51 -18.41
CA LEU A 664 -33.28 -5.40 -17.12
C LEU A 664 -32.58 -6.24 -16.04
N LEU A 665 -32.05 -5.59 -15.01
CA LEU A 665 -31.56 -6.24 -13.80
C LEU A 665 -32.74 -6.61 -12.89
N ARG A 666 -32.87 -7.90 -12.59
CA ARG A 666 -33.82 -8.44 -11.60
C ARG A 666 -33.06 -8.84 -10.34
N ILE A 667 -33.40 -8.22 -9.22
CA ILE A 667 -32.94 -8.68 -7.90
C ILE A 667 -33.86 -9.82 -7.46
N PRO A 668 -33.33 -11.04 -7.31
CA PRO A 668 -34.13 -12.21 -6.98
C PRO A 668 -34.55 -12.23 -5.51
N SER A 669 -35.70 -12.87 -5.24
CA SER A 669 -36.39 -12.77 -3.95
C SER A 669 -35.63 -13.36 -2.74
N ASN A 670 -34.61 -14.18 -2.99
CA ASN A 670 -33.69 -14.73 -1.98
C ASN A 670 -32.67 -13.71 -1.44
N LEU A 671 -32.39 -12.63 -2.19
CA LEU A 671 -31.45 -11.58 -1.75
C LEU A 671 -32.12 -10.45 -0.94
N ILE A 672 -33.46 -10.33 -1.03
CA ILE A 672 -34.26 -9.37 -0.26
C ILE A 672 -33.99 -9.37 1.26
N PRO A 673 -33.80 -10.53 1.93
CA PRO A 673 -33.48 -10.60 3.36
C PRO A 673 -31.98 -10.65 3.70
N SER A 674 -31.06 -10.71 2.72
CA SER A 674 -29.61 -10.77 2.97
C SER A 674 -28.87 -9.48 2.61
N LEU A 675 -29.33 -8.74 1.60
CA LEU A 675 -28.69 -7.51 1.13
C LEU A 675 -28.78 -6.40 2.19
N LYS A 676 -27.62 -5.96 2.70
CA LYS A 676 -27.46 -4.88 3.69
C LYS A 676 -27.00 -3.57 3.07
N LYS A 677 -26.19 -3.62 2.00
CA LYS A 677 -25.67 -2.44 1.31
C LYS A 677 -25.89 -2.50 -0.18
N MET A 678 -26.32 -1.39 -0.74
CA MET A 678 -26.48 -1.21 -2.18
C MET A 678 -25.94 0.16 -2.59
N GLU A 679 -24.98 0.17 -3.51
CA GLU A 679 -24.32 1.38 -4.01
C GLU A 679 -24.38 1.38 -5.54
N ILE A 680 -24.93 2.45 -6.13
CA ILE A 680 -25.05 2.64 -7.59
C ILE A 680 -24.46 4.00 -7.97
N ILE A 681 -23.54 4.00 -8.94
CA ILE A 681 -22.75 5.16 -9.39
C ILE A 681 -22.77 5.21 -10.93
N ASP A 682 -22.99 6.38 -11.55
CA ASP A 682 -22.90 6.62 -13.01
C ASP A 682 -23.60 5.56 -13.88
N CYS A 683 -24.83 5.19 -13.53
CA CYS A 683 -25.62 4.16 -14.22
C CYS A 683 -26.92 4.72 -14.79
N GLU A 684 -27.12 4.54 -16.10
CA GLU A 684 -28.30 4.96 -16.89
C GLU A 684 -29.51 4.03 -16.67
N LEU A 685 -29.91 3.85 -15.40
CA LEU A 685 -30.92 2.89 -14.91
C LEU A 685 -32.29 3.52 -14.71
N THR A 686 -33.36 2.74 -14.93
CA THR A 686 -34.74 3.09 -14.52
C THR A 686 -35.35 2.00 -13.64
N PHE A 687 -36.05 2.36 -12.57
CA PHE A 687 -36.82 1.40 -11.78
C PHE A 687 -38.12 1.01 -12.50
N GLN A 688 -38.41 -0.30 -12.54
CA GLN A 688 -39.54 -0.88 -13.28
C GLN A 688 -40.45 -1.78 -12.39
N GLY A 689 -40.29 -1.69 -11.07
CA GLY A 689 -41.13 -2.41 -10.11
C GLY A 689 -42.52 -1.80 -9.92
N GLY A 690 -43.31 -2.43 -9.03
CA GLY A 690 -44.61 -1.90 -8.61
C GLY A 690 -44.49 -0.66 -7.73
N LYS A 691 -45.64 -0.07 -7.36
CA LYS A 691 -45.74 1.16 -6.55
C LYS A 691 -44.95 1.13 -5.23
N ASP A 692 -44.67 -0.06 -4.69
CA ASP A 692 -43.93 -0.27 -3.45
C ASP A 692 -42.41 0.02 -3.57
N GLY A 693 -41.89 0.25 -4.78
CA GLY A 693 -40.51 0.69 -4.98
C GLY A 693 -39.48 -0.30 -4.43
N ILE A 694 -38.46 0.23 -3.75
CA ILE A 694 -37.43 -0.54 -3.04
C ILE A 694 -37.82 -0.88 -1.59
N SER A 695 -39.05 -0.55 -1.14
CA SER A 695 -39.44 -0.78 0.25
C SER A 695 -39.61 -2.27 0.63
N GLY A 696 -39.52 -3.17 -0.35
CA GLY A 696 -39.57 -4.62 -0.14
C GLY A 696 -38.34 -5.21 0.55
N PHE A 697 -37.19 -4.53 0.56
CA PHE A 697 -36.00 -4.99 1.28
C PHE A 697 -36.23 -5.01 2.80
N THR A 698 -35.93 -6.14 3.45
CA THR A 698 -36.13 -6.28 4.90
C THR A 698 -34.86 -6.05 5.72
N SER A 699 -33.71 -6.05 5.06
CA SER A 699 -32.38 -6.05 5.70
C SER A 699 -31.43 -4.97 5.18
N LEU A 700 -31.86 -4.16 4.20
CA LEU A 700 -31.05 -3.08 3.64
C LEU A 700 -30.84 -1.99 4.71
N GLU A 701 -29.58 -1.79 5.11
CA GLU A 701 -29.12 -0.84 6.13
C GLU A 701 -28.56 0.45 5.48
N GLU A 702 -27.93 0.34 4.31
CA GLU A 702 -27.27 1.45 3.60
C GLU A 702 -27.61 1.44 2.11
N LEU A 703 -28.13 2.56 1.61
CA LEU A 703 -28.38 2.79 0.19
C LEU A 703 -27.66 4.06 -0.25
N ARG A 704 -26.89 3.95 -1.33
CA ARG A 704 -26.22 5.10 -1.94
C ARG A 704 -26.45 5.13 -3.45
N ILE A 705 -26.81 6.31 -3.96
CA ILE A 705 -27.07 6.53 -5.39
C ILE A 705 -26.38 7.83 -5.79
N PHE A 706 -25.44 7.76 -6.74
CA PHE A 706 -24.67 8.90 -7.24
C PHE A 706 -24.76 8.98 -8.77
N TYR A 707 -25.03 10.15 -9.33
CA TYR A 707 -25.01 10.37 -10.79
C TYR A 707 -25.96 9.43 -11.56
N CYS A 708 -27.14 9.12 -10.97
CA CYS A 708 -28.14 8.21 -11.54
C CYS A 708 -29.53 8.86 -11.55
N PRO A 709 -29.74 9.95 -12.31
CA PRO A 709 -30.94 10.78 -12.22
C PRO A 709 -32.22 10.05 -12.62
N ASP A 710 -32.15 9.21 -13.65
CA ASP A 710 -33.29 8.41 -14.14
C ASP A 710 -33.73 7.32 -13.15
N LEU A 711 -32.82 6.81 -12.33
CA LEU A 711 -33.13 5.80 -11.31
C LEU A 711 -33.90 6.44 -10.17
N ILE A 712 -33.50 7.64 -9.75
CA ILE A 712 -34.17 8.36 -8.67
C ILE A 712 -35.53 8.86 -9.15
N SER A 713 -35.64 9.40 -10.37
CA SER A 713 -36.92 9.88 -10.91
C SER A 713 -37.97 8.78 -11.06
N SER A 714 -37.55 7.55 -11.37
CA SER A 714 -38.45 6.39 -11.48
C SER A 714 -38.72 5.64 -10.16
N LEU A 715 -37.90 5.86 -9.13
CA LEU A 715 -38.15 5.36 -7.76
C LEU A 715 -39.14 6.22 -6.98
N VAL A 716 -39.34 7.48 -7.40
CA VAL A 716 -40.26 8.42 -6.78
C VAL A 716 -41.62 8.34 -7.49
N ASN A 717 -42.69 8.10 -6.74
CA ASN A 717 -44.03 7.92 -7.31
C ASN A 717 -44.64 9.25 -7.78
N GLU A 718 -45.05 9.31 -9.05
CA GLU A 718 -46.06 10.25 -9.57
C GLU A 718 -47.46 9.63 -9.46
N ASP A 719 -48.20 9.92 -8.39
CA ASP A 719 -49.62 9.53 -8.30
C ASP A 719 -50.47 10.49 -9.16
N LYS A 720 -50.67 10.13 -10.44
CA LYS A 720 -51.43 10.86 -11.49
C LYS A 720 -52.94 11.05 -11.23
N ILE A 721 -53.36 11.06 -9.97
CA ILE A 721 -54.77 11.11 -9.53
C ILE A 721 -55.02 12.28 -8.56
N ASP A 722 -53.98 12.85 -7.94
CA ASP A 722 -54.13 13.99 -7.01
C ASP A 722 -52.98 14.99 -7.20
N ASP A 723 -53.30 16.24 -7.59
CA ASP A 723 -52.32 17.30 -7.93
C ASP A 723 -51.48 17.81 -6.73
N GLN A 724 -51.45 17.07 -5.62
CA GLN A 724 -50.82 17.43 -4.34
C GLN A 724 -49.86 16.36 -3.79
N LEU A 725 -49.66 15.23 -4.47
CA LEU A 725 -48.89 14.08 -3.94
C LEU A 725 -47.72 13.61 -4.83
N ASN A 726 -47.13 14.53 -5.60
CA ASN A 726 -45.86 14.27 -6.29
C ASN A 726 -44.69 14.21 -5.30
N GLY A 727 -43.69 13.35 -5.56
CA GLY A 727 -42.43 13.33 -4.80
C GLY A 727 -42.27 12.19 -3.79
N ARG A 728 -43.21 11.24 -3.68
CA ARG A 728 -43.20 10.22 -2.63
C ARG A 728 -42.30 9.01 -2.93
N TRP A 729 -41.25 8.82 -2.13
CA TRP A 729 -40.34 7.67 -2.22
C TRP A 729 -40.57 6.67 -1.08
N LEU A 730 -40.98 5.44 -1.41
CA LEU A 730 -41.12 4.36 -0.43
C LEU A 730 -39.77 3.66 -0.20
N LEU A 731 -39.24 3.80 1.01
CA LEU A 731 -37.95 3.27 1.46
C LEU A 731 -38.16 2.08 2.42
N PRO A 732 -37.22 1.12 2.47
CA PRO A 732 -37.30 0.00 3.40
C PRO A 732 -37.09 0.45 4.86
N CYS A 733 -37.84 -0.14 5.79
CA CYS A 733 -37.84 0.29 7.20
C CYS A 733 -36.52 0.01 7.92
N SER A 734 -35.69 -0.92 7.43
CA SER A 734 -34.35 -1.23 7.95
C SER A 734 -33.30 -0.16 7.62
N LEU A 735 -33.59 0.77 6.69
CA LEU A 735 -32.60 1.69 6.16
C LEU A 735 -32.12 2.67 7.23
N GLY A 736 -30.82 2.62 7.53
CA GLY A 736 -30.13 3.49 8.48
C GLY A 736 -29.39 4.66 7.83
N VAL A 737 -28.89 4.46 6.60
CA VAL A 737 -28.13 5.47 5.82
C VAL A 737 -28.71 5.59 4.42
N LEU A 738 -29.00 6.83 4.01
CA LEU A 738 -29.38 7.18 2.64
C LEU A 738 -28.47 8.31 2.13
N ASP A 739 -27.72 8.04 1.07
CA ASP A 739 -26.81 9.00 0.42
C ASP A 739 -27.22 9.18 -1.05
N ILE A 740 -27.61 10.39 -1.45
CA ILE A 740 -28.15 10.69 -2.78
C ILE A 740 -27.40 11.86 -3.38
N HIS A 741 -26.82 11.68 -4.57
CA HIS A 741 -26.18 12.73 -5.35
C HIS A 741 -26.74 12.77 -6.77
N ASP A 742 -26.93 13.99 -7.30
CA ASP A 742 -27.31 14.27 -8.70
C ASP A 742 -28.64 13.62 -9.12
N ALA A 743 -29.74 14.24 -8.66
CA ALA A 743 -31.10 13.84 -8.99
C ALA A 743 -31.89 15.01 -9.59
N PHE A 744 -32.92 14.67 -10.37
CA PHE A 744 -33.86 15.63 -10.96
C PHE A 744 -35.27 15.35 -10.44
N GLN A 745 -35.65 16.04 -9.37
CA GLN A 745 -36.94 15.93 -8.69
C GLN A 745 -37.34 17.32 -8.17
N GLU A 746 -38.55 17.80 -8.45
CA GLU A 746 -39.01 19.08 -7.85
C GLU A 746 -39.34 18.94 -6.36
N THR A 747 -39.78 17.75 -5.95
CA THR A 747 -40.22 17.45 -4.58
C THR A 747 -39.72 16.07 -4.18
N LEU A 748 -39.19 15.93 -2.96
CA LEU A 748 -38.71 14.64 -2.45
C LEU A 748 -39.27 14.38 -1.05
N GLN A 749 -39.97 13.25 -0.87
CA GLN A 749 -40.62 12.85 0.38
C GLN A 749 -40.25 11.40 0.74
N PRO A 750 -39.14 11.20 1.50
CA PRO A 750 -38.79 9.91 2.07
C PRO A 750 -39.90 9.36 2.99
N CYS A 751 -40.48 8.22 2.62
CA CYS A 751 -41.60 7.58 3.31
C CYS A 751 -41.26 6.13 3.70
N PHE A 752 -41.67 5.71 4.89
CA PHE A 752 -41.44 4.36 5.41
C PHE A 752 -42.77 3.62 5.65
N PRO A 753 -42.93 2.38 5.17
CA PRO A 753 -44.09 1.54 5.49
C PRO A 753 -44.32 1.44 7.01
N GLY A 754 -45.55 1.67 7.45
CA GLY A 754 -45.92 1.65 8.88
C GLY A 754 -45.41 2.84 9.71
N GLY A 755 -44.71 3.81 9.13
CA GLY A 755 -44.30 5.05 9.80
C GLY A 755 -43.16 4.91 10.82
N LEU A 756 -42.54 3.74 10.92
CA LEU A 756 -41.34 3.50 11.72
C LEU A 756 -40.11 3.61 10.81
N THR A 757 -39.10 4.37 11.24
CA THR A 757 -37.86 4.57 10.47
C THR A 757 -36.62 4.27 11.32
N CYS A 758 -35.66 3.57 10.73
CA CYS A 758 -34.31 3.41 11.25
C CYS A 758 -33.33 4.47 10.73
N LEU A 759 -33.78 5.41 9.87
CA LEU A 759 -32.90 6.35 9.17
C LEU A 759 -32.24 7.32 10.16
N THR A 760 -30.91 7.19 10.30
CA THR A 760 -30.08 8.03 11.17
C THR A 760 -29.27 9.04 10.37
N VAL A 761 -28.91 8.73 9.13
CA VAL A 761 -28.13 9.59 8.23
C VAL A 761 -28.88 9.77 6.91
N LEU A 762 -29.13 11.03 6.55
CA LEU A 762 -29.65 11.44 5.25
C LEU A 762 -28.70 12.46 4.64
N LYS A 763 -28.22 12.19 3.42
CA LYS A 763 -27.43 13.12 2.63
C LYS A 763 -28.05 13.31 1.26
N VAL A 764 -28.09 14.56 0.83
CA VAL A 764 -28.83 15.03 -0.35
C VAL A 764 -27.98 16.10 -1.03
N SER A 765 -27.21 15.73 -2.04
CA SER A 765 -26.23 16.61 -2.69
C SER A 765 -26.52 16.80 -4.18
N GLU A 766 -26.15 17.95 -4.74
CA GLU A 766 -26.15 18.21 -6.19
C GLU A 766 -27.51 17.95 -6.87
N ILE A 767 -28.64 18.12 -6.15
CA ILE A 767 -29.97 17.85 -6.72
C ILE A 767 -30.48 19.05 -7.52
N TYR A 768 -30.30 18.99 -8.84
CA TYR A 768 -30.75 19.99 -9.80
C TYR A 768 -32.28 20.00 -9.93
N GLY A 769 -32.92 21.04 -9.39
CA GLY A 769 -34.36 21.28 -9.52
C GLY A 769 -35.21 21.08 -8.26
N LEU A 770 -34.63 20.64 -7.15
CA LEU A 770 -35.38 20.39 -5.90
C LEU A 770 -35.87 21.69 -5.26
N LYS A 771 -37.20 21.83 -5.16
CA LYS A 771 -37.89 22.98 -4.56
C LYS A 771 -38.37 22.69 -3.13
N SER A 772 -38.80 21.46 -2.84
CA SER A 772 -39.22 21.04 -1.49
C SER A 772 -38.68 19.67 -1.09
N LEU A 773 -38.13 19.56 0.11
CA LEU A 773 -37.77 18.29 0.76
C LEU A 773 -38.64 18.09 2.00
N GLN A 774 -39.40 16.98 2.02
CA GLN A 774 -40.42 16.70 3.03
C GLN A 774 -39.97 15.59 4.00
N LEU A 775 -39.54 15.98 5.20
CA LEU A 775 -38.89 15.11 6.18
C LEU A 775 -39.83 14.59 7.28
N HIS A 776 -41.15 14.70 7.08
CA HIS A 776 -42.19 14.36 8.06
C HIS A 776 -42.03 12.97 8.71
N SER A 777 -41.58 11.97 7.95
CA SER A 777 -41.39 10.58 8.40
C SER A 777 -39.99 10.26 8.95
N CYS A 778 -39.03 11.19 8.91
CA CYS A 778 -37.63 10.96 9.28
C CYS A 778 -37.36 11.22 10.79
N THR A 779 -38.18 10.67 11.69
CA THR A 779 -38.16 11.00 13.12
C THR A 779 -36.91 10.54 13.88
N SER A 780 -36.20 9.53 13.39
CA SER A 780 -34.98 8.95 13.99
C SER A 780 -33.68 9.63 13.55
N LEU A 781 -33.75 10.67 12.72
CA LEU A 781 -32.58 11.26 12.06
C LEU A 781 -31.62 11.95 13.04
N GLU A 782 -30.36 11.53 13.04
CA GLU A 782 -29.28 12.15 13.85
C GLU A 782 -28.39 13.08 13.01
N LYS A 783 -28.23 12.80 11.71
CA LYS A 783 -27.41 13.58 10.77
C LYS A 783 -28.16 13.88 9.47
N LEU A 784 -28.19 15.15 9.09
CA LEU A 784 -28.72 15.66 7.82
C LEU A 784 -27.65 16.48 7.09
N GLU A 785 -27.38 16.15 5.83
CA GLU A 785 -26.55 16.97 4.94
C GLU A 785 -27.33 17.31 3.68
N ILE A 786 -27.42 18.60 3.35
CA ILE A 786 -28.04 19.10 2.13
C ILE A 786 -27.03 20.04 1.46
N VAL A 787 -26.71 19.75 0.20
CA VAL A 787 -25.83 20.56 -0.66
C VAL A 787 -26.58 20.77 -1.99
N GLY A 788 -27.12 21.96 -2.22
CA GLY A 788 -27.94 22.27 -3.39
C GLY A 788 -27.36 23.43 -4.22
N HIS A 789 -28.03 23.76 -5.32
CA HIS A 789 -27.69 24.89 -6.19
C HIS A 789 -28.88 25.86 -6.35
N GLY A 790 -29.19 26.62 -5.29
CA GLY A 790 -30.06 27.79 -5.35
C GLY A 790 -31.57 27.57 -5.26
N LEU A 791 -32.09 26.40 -5.67
CA LEU A 791 -33.53 26.19 -5.91
C LEU A 791 -34.34 25.64 -4.72
N LEU A 792 -33.70 25.19 -3.64
CA LEU A 792 -34.39 24.61 -2.50
C LEU A 792 -35.04 25.69 -1.62
N ASP A 793 -36.36 25.85 -1.78
CA ASP A 793 -37.17 26.84 -1.08
C ASP A 793 -37.78 26.29 0.22
N ALA A 794 -38.11 25.00 0.30
CA ALA A 794 -38.87 24.44 1.42
C ALA A 794 -38.23 23.18 2.05
N LEU A 795 -38.18 23.18 3.39
CA LEU A 795 -37.93 22.00 4.22
C LEU A 795 -39.16 21.74 5.10
N GLU A 796 -40.04 20.88 4.62
CA GLU A 796 -41.26 20.53 5.35
C GLU A 796 -41.00 19.39 6.34
N GLY A 797 -41.76 19.33 7.44
CA GLY A 797 -41.59 18.29 8.45
C GLY A 797 -40.32 18.41 9.30
N PHE A 798 -39.55 19.49 9.17
CA PHE A 798 -38.34 19.75 9.97
C PHE A 798 -38.61 19.72 11.49
N GLN A 799 -39.84 20.05 11.92
CA GLN A 799 -40.32 19.93 13.30
C GLN A 799 -40.37 18.50 13.86
N SER A 800 -40.33 17.48 12.99
CA SER A 800 -40.24 16.07 13.39
C SER A 800 -38.83 15.65 13.84
N LEU A 801 -37.78 16.41 13.47
CA LEU A 801 -36.36 16.04 13.62
C LEU A 801 -35.81 16.28 15.04
N ARG A 802 -36.51 15.80 16.08
CA ARG A 802 -36.13 16.04 17.49
C ARG A 802 -34.83 15.36 17.92
N GLY A 803 -34.36 14.37 17.17
CA GLY A 803 -33.11 13.64 17.40
C GLY A 803 -31.86 14.27 16.77
N LEU A 804 -32.02 15.28 15.91
CA LEU A 804 -30.93 15.78 15.05
C LEU A 804 -29.77 16.37 15.87
N ARG A 805 -28.55 15.89 15.60
CA ARG A 805 -27.29 16.33 16.21
C ARG A 805 -26.39 17.09 15.23
N TYR A 806 -26.44 16.73 13.94
CA TYR A 806 -25.61 17.31 12.89
C TYR A 806 -26.48 17.80 11.74
N LEU A 807 -26.22 19.03 11.29
CA LEU A 807 -26.87 19.65 10.13
C LEU A 807 -25.82 20.35 9.25
N LYS A 808 -25.71 19.97 7.97
CA LYS A 808 -25.00 20.72 6.91
C LYS A 808 -26.05 21.25 5.91
N LEU A 809 -26.05 22.56 5.64
CA LEU A 809 -26.92 23.23 4.65
C LEU A 809 -26.08 24.16 3.76
N PHE A 810 -25.89 23.79 2.50
CA PHE A 810 -25.04 24.51 1.54
C PHE A 810 -25.81 24.76 0.23
N GLY A 811 -25.60 25.92 -0.39
CA GLY A 811 -26.23 26.37 -1.63
C GLY A 811 -27.76 26.44 -1.59
N CYS A 812 -28.34 26.80 -0.44
CA CYS A 812 -29.81 26.81 -0.22
C CYS A 812 -30.39 28.19 0.19
N PRO A 813 -30.16 29.27 -0.58
CA PRO A 813 -30.45 30.66 -0.18
C PRO A 813 -31.93 31.00 0.06
N GLY A 814 -32.88 30.23 -0.48
CA GLY A 814 -34.32 30.44 -0.30
C GLY A 814 -34.86 30.07 1.10
N LEU A 815 -34.22 29.10 1.77
CA LEU A 815 -34.70 28.52 3.03
C LEU A 815 -34.92 29.53 4.17
N PRO A 816 -34.01 30.48 4.47
CA PRO A 816 -34.14 31.35 5.66
C PRO A 816 -35.43 32.20 5.65
N GLN A 817 -35.87 32.67 4.47
CA GLN A 817 -37.10 33.46 4.34
C GLN A 817 -38.35 32.62 4.65
N ARG A 818 -38.41 31.37 4.18
CA ARG A 818 -39.57 30.49 4.41
C ARG A 818 -39.69 30.06 5.88
N PHE A 819 -38.57 29.84 6.57
CA PHE A 819 -38.59 29.51 8.00
C PHE A 819 -39.08 30.64 8.90
N GLN A 820 -38.86 31.92 8.53
CA GLN A 820 -39.43 33.04 9.30
C GLN A 820 -40.95 32.91 9.45
N SER A 821 -41.65 32.51 8.38
CA SER A 821 -43.12 32.32 8.40
C SER A 821 -43.59 31.18 9.32
N LEU A 822 -42.81 30.10 9.45
CA LEU A 822 -43.11 28.94 10.30
C LEU A 822 -43.00 29.26 11.81
N SER A 823 -42.14 30.22 12.20
CA SER A 823 -41.90 30.56 13.61
C SER A 823 -43.11 31.12 14.35
N MET A 824 -44.09 31.66 13.63
CA MET A 824 -45.34 32.18 14.18
C MET A 824 -46.19 31.10 14.90
N GLN A 825 -45.79 29.83 14.83
CA GLN A 825 -46.45 28.68 15.43
C GLN A 825 -45.81 28.19 16.75
N GLY A 826 -44.68 28.77 17.20
CA GLY A 826 -44.17 28.60 18.57
C GLY A 826 -43.52 27.25 18.90
N TYR A 827 -42.97 26.52 17.92
CA TYR A 827 -42.29 25.23 18.13
C TYR A 827 -40.79 25.37 18.39
N GLU A 828 -40.26 24.64 19.40
CA GLU A 828 -38.82 24.41 19.55
C GLU A 828 -38.34 23.37 18.51
N LEU A 829 -37.45 23.79 17.61
CA LEU A 829 -36.90 22.96 16.54
C LEU A 829 -35.47 22.49 16.90
N CYS A 830 -35.18 21.22 16.66
CA CYS A 830 -33.84 20.58 16.84
C CYS A 830 -33.10 20.93 18.16
N PRO A 831 -33.70 20.74 19.36
CA PRO A 831 -33.10 21.15 20.63
C PRO A 831 -31.80 20.41 21.02
N ARG A 832 -31.46 19.33 20.29
CA ARG A 832 -30.28 18.49 20.50
C ARG A 832 -29.17 18.73 19.47
N LEU A 833 -29.27 19.75 18.61
CA LEU A 833 -28.26 20.01 17.60
C LEU A 833 -26.91 20.37 18.25
N GLU A 834 -25.88 19.57 17.97
CA GLU A 834 -24.52 19.68 18.52
C GLU A 834 -23.59 20.39 17.52
N ARG A 835 -23.78 20.15 16.20
CA ARG A 835 -23.00 20.77 15.12
C ARG A 835 -23.88 21.30 13.99
N LEU A 836 -23.59 22.51 13.55
CA LEU A 836 -24.20 23.19 12.42
C LEU A 836 -23.10 23.64 11.45
N GLN A 837 -23.23 23.27 10.18
CA GLN A 837 -22.43 23.79 9.07
C GLN A 837 -23.36 24.50 8.09
N ILE A 838 -23.04 25.74 7.74
CA ILE A 838 -23.83 26.59 6.84
C ILE A 838 -22.90 27.33 5.88
N ASP A 839 -23.39 27.60 4.69
CA ASP A 839 -22.70 28.39 3.66
C ASP A 839 -22.93 29.89 3.84
N HIS A 840 -24.16 30.32 4.07
CA HIS A 840 -24.53 31.74 4.08
C HIS A 840 -24.89 32.25 5.49
N PRO A 841 -24.39 33.41 5.95
CA PRO A 841 -24.69 33.93 7.30
C PRO A 841 -26.18 34.18 7.58
N SER A 842 -27.04 34.30 6.57
CA SER A 842 -28.50 34.45 6.75
C SER A 842 -29.15 33.26 7.48
N PHE A 843 -28.57 32.06 7.41
CA PHE A 843 -29.04 30.90 8.19
C PHE A 843 -29.00 31.18 9.71
N LEU A 844 -28.12 32.06 10.20
CA LEU A 844 -28.08 32.45 11.62
C LEU A 844 -29.36 33.21 12.05
N THR A 845 -30.01 33.93 11.13
CA THR A 845 -31.27 34.63 11.43
C THR A 845 -32.51 33.73 11.42
N MET A 846 -32.34 32.43 11.12
CA MET A 846 -33.44 31.48 11.19
C MET A 846 -34.01 31.40 12.61
N PRO A 847 -35.34 31.24 12.77
CA PRO A 847 -35.97 31.37 14.08
C PRO A 847 -35.48 30.37 15.12
N PHE A 848 -35.13 29.15 14.70
CA PHE A 848 -34.63 28.12 15.62
C PHE A 848 -33.21 28.38 16.11
N CYS A 849 -32.39 29.16 15.39
CA CYS A 849 -31.02 29.49 15.82
C CYS A 849 -31.00 30.17 17.20
N LYS A 850 -32.05 30.91 17.54
CA LYS A 850 -32.26 31.54 18.86
C LYS A 850 -32.48 30.54 20.00
N HIS A 851 -32.77 29.28 19.68
CA HIS A 851 -33.10 28.20 20.62
C HIS A 851 -32.07 27.05 20.63
N LEU A 852 -30.97 27.17 19.87
CA LEU A 852 -29.89 26.18 19.75
C LEU A 852 -28.96 26.13 20.98
N THR A 853 -29.55 25.88 22.16
CA THR A 853 -28.84 25.85 23.45
C THR A 853 -27.88 24.67 23.62
N SER A 854 -27.97 23.64 22.76
CA SER A 854 -27.06 22.49 22.74
C SER A 854 -25.88 22.63 21.77
N LEU A 855 -25.84 23.70 20.96
CA LEU A 855 -24.88 23.81 19.85
C LEU A 855 -23.45 24.04 20.37
N GLN A 856 -22.54 23.14 20.00
CA GLN A 856 -21.13 23.17 20.40
C GLN A 856 -20.22 23.61 19.25
N CYS A 857 -20.59 23.36 18.00
CA CYS A 857 -19.76 23.60 16.82
C CYS A 857 -20.57 24.30 15.72
N LEU A 858 -20.10 25.47 15.29
CA LEU A 858 -20.65 26.23 14.18
C LEU A 858 -19.55 26.46 13.15
N GLN A 859 -19.80 26.09 11.91
CA GLN A 859 -18.92 26.37 10.78
C GLN A 859 -19.71 27.16 9.73
N LEU A 860 -19.17 28.32 9.37
CA LEU A 860 -19.59 29.13 8.24
C LEU A 860 -18.56 28.86 7.15
N ALA A 861 -18.95 28.28 6.01
CA ALA A 861 -18.00 27.91 4.97
C ALA A 861 -18.54 28.15 3.56
N ASP A 862 -17.87 29.05 2.84
CA ASP A 862 -18.07 29.22 1.40
C ASP A 862 -17.19 28.20 0.66
N GLU A 863 -17.78 27.07 0.27
CA GLU A 863 -17.09 26.00 -0.50
C GLU A 863 -16.98 26.32 -2.00
N TYR A 864 -17.79 27.25 -2.53
CA TYR A 864 -17.89 27.54 -3.97
C TYR A 864 -17.27 28.90 -4.37
N GLY A 865 -17.08 29.81 -3.42
CA GLY A 865 -16.44 31.11 -3.61
C GLY A 865 -17.36 32.19 -4.20
N ASP A 866 -18.68 31.99 -4.15
CA ASP A 866 -19.70 32.84 -4.76
C ASP A 866 -20.45 33.73 -3.75
N ILE A 867 -20.10 33.69 -2.46
CA ILE A 867 -20.81 34.43 -1.41
C ILE A 867 -20.21 35.84 -1.23
N GLU A 868 -20.86 36.84 -1.86
CA GLU A 868 -20.57 38.27 -1.72
C GLU A 868 -20.98 38.84 -0.32
N ALA A 869 -20.36 38.34 0.75
CA ALA A 869 -20.63 38.78 2.13
C ALA A 869 -19.41 39.46 2.79
N ALA A 870 -19.36 40.80 2.71
CA ALA A 870 -18.29 41.60 3.32
C ALA A 870 -18.24 41.55 4.86
N GLY A 871 -19.36 41.20 5.53
CA GLY A 871 -19.46 41.13 6.98
C GLY A 871 -20.83 40.58 7.42
N LEU A 872 -20.96 40.27 8.72
CA LEU A 872 -22.25 39.88 9.28
C LEU A 872 -23.12 41.12 9.53
N SER A 873 -24.43 41.01 9.29
CA SER A 873 -25.38 42.05 9.64
C SER A 873 -25.61 42.13 11.16
N CYS A 874 -26.11 43.27 11.65
CA CYS A 874 -26.44 43.44 13.07
C CYS A 874 -27.39 42.36 13.62
N GLU A 875 -28.30 41.83 12.80
CA GLU A 875 -29.21 40.75 13.17
C GLU A 875 -28.51 39.39 13.24
N GLN A 876 -27.58 39.12 12.32
CA GLN A 876 -26.75 37.91 12.30
C GLN A 876 -25.78 37.88 13.49
N GLU A 877 -25.14 39.02 13.81
CA GLU A 877 -24.32 39.15 15.02
C GLU A 877 -25.14 38.94 16.29
N ALA A 878 -26.32 39.56 16.39
CA ALA A 878 -27.21 39.38 17.54
C ALA A 878 -27.66 37.92 17.69
N ALA A 879 -27.89 37.21 16.59
CA ALA A 879 -28.21 35.78 16.61
C ALA A 879 -27.02 34.91 17.05
N LEU A 880 -25.81 35.19 16.55
CA LEU A 880 -24.57 34.51 16.96
C LEU A 880 -24.34 34.63 18.47
N GLN A 881 -24.59 35.80 19.06
CA GLN A 881 -24.44 36.05 20.50
C GLN A 881 -25.38 35.23 21.40
N LEU A 882 -26.49 34.70 20.87
CA LEU A 882 -27.42 33.84 21.62
C LEU A 882 -26.89 32.40 21.80
N LEU A 883 -25.87 31.99 21.03
CA LEU A 883 -25.31 30.64 21.04
C LEU A 883 -24.32 30.44 22.21
N THR A 884 -24.82 30.56 23.44
CA THR A 884 -24.00 30.60 24.66
C THR A 884 -23.22 29.31 24.95
N SER A 885 -23.64 28.16 24.40
CA SER A 885 -22.95 26.86 24.54
C SER A 885 -21.86 26.62 23.50
N LEU A 886 -21.68 27.53 22.54
CA LEU A 886 -20.78 27.35 21.40
C LEU A 886 -19.31 27.23 21.86
N GLN A 887 -18.65 26.13 21.50
CA GLN A 887 -17.25 25.82 21.86
C GLN A 887 -16.29 26.00 20.69
N GLN A 888 -16.74 25.78 19.46
CA GLN A 888 -15.96 25.92 18.24
C GLN A 888 -16.72 26.76 17.21
N LEU A 889 -16.07 27.80 16.70
CA LEU A 889 -16.53 28.63 15.58
C LEU A 889 -15.47 28.65 14.50
N GLN A 890 -15.84 28.37 13.25
CA GLN A 890 -14.93 28.44 12.10
C GLN A 890 -15.54 29.22 10.95
N PHE A 891 -14.72 30.07 10.33
CA PHE A 891 -14.96 30.69 9.02
C PHE A 891 -14.03 30.04 8.00
N VAL A 892 -14.56 29.55 6.88
CA VAL A 892 -13.80 28.86 5.84
C VAL A 892 -14.15 29.43 4.46
N GLY A 893 -13.15 29.68 3.62
CA GLY A 893 -13.34 29.93 2.18
C GLY A 893 -13.90 31.29 1.76
N TYR A 894 -14.44 32.11 2.67
CA TYR A 894 -14.99 33.42 2.33
C TYR A 894 -13.94 34.36 1.72
N CYS A 895 -14.05 34.59 0.41
CA CYS A 895 -13.10 35.40 -0.34
C CYS A 895 -13.28 36.91 -0.14
N GLU A 896 -14.50 37.38 0.16
CA GLU A 896 -14.86 38.81 0.24
C GLU A 896 -15.11 39.33 1.67
N LEU A 897 -15.08 38.46 2.69
CA LEU A 897 -15.34 38.83 4.09
C LEU A 897 -14.23 39.75 4.61
N SER A 898 -14.50 41.04 4.81
CA SER A 898 -13.51 42.02 5.29
C SER A 898 -13.42 42.08 6.81
N ASP A 899 -14.55 41.88 7.50
CA ASP A 899 -14.69 42.15 8.93
C ASP A 899 -15.26 40.96 9.72
N LEU A 900 -14.66 40.71 10.89
CA LEU A 900 -15.10 39.69 11.83
C LEU A 900 -16.20 40.22 12.78
N PRO A 901 -17.05 39.34 13.35
CA PRO A 901 -18.14 39.77 14.22
C PRO A 901 -17.68 40.62 15.41
N VAL A 902 -18.21 41.84 15.56
CA VAL A 902 -17.85 42.77 16.65
C VAL A 902 -18.25 42.18 18.01
N GLY A 903 -19.36 41.43 18.04
CA GLY A 903 -19.85 40.69 19.21
C GLY A 903 -19.02 39.49 19.67
N LEU A 904 -17.95 39.08 18.99
CA LEU A 904 -17.26 37.80 19.27
C LEU A 904 -16.78 37.66 20.74
N HIS A 905 -16.35 38.76 21.34
CA HIS A 905 -15.93 38.86 22.75
C HIS A 905 -16.98 38.41 23.78
N SER A 906 -18.28 38.40 23.44
CA SER A 906 -19.36 38.07 24.38
C SER A 906 -19.75 36.60 24.42
N LEU A 907 -19.13 35.73 23.60
CA LEU A 907 -19.40 34.29 23.61
C LEU A 907 -18.72 33.62 24.81
N PRO A 908 -19.45 33.11 25.81
CA PRO A 908 -18.86 32.71 27.09
C PRO A 908 -18.13 31.36 27.03
N SER A 909 -18.52 30.46 26.11
CA SER A 909 -18.03 29.08 26.05
C SER A 909 -17.02 28.80 24.92
N LEU A 910 -16.67 29.82 24.11
CA LEU A 910 -15.89 29.62 22.89
C LEU A 910 -14.42 29.29 23.19
N LYS A 911 -14.03 28.04 22.95
CA LYS A 911 -12.68 27.52 23.16
C LYS A 911 -11.82 27.54 21.91
N ARG A 912 -12.43 27.30 20.74
CA ARG A 912 -11.75 27.23 19.44
C ARG A 912 -12.32 28.24 18.46
N PHE A 913 -11.45 29.02 17.85
CA PHE A 913 -11.82 29.95 16.79
C PHE A 913 -10.88 29.74 15.60
N GLY A 914 -11.43 29.48 14.42
CA GLY A 914 -10.64 29.23 13.22
C GLY A 914 -11.05 30.11 12.04
N ILE A 915 -10.05 30.57 11.28
CA ILE A 915 -10.20 31.35 10.05
C ILE A 915 -9.33 30.69 8.99
N VAL A 916 -9.96 30.12 7.96
CA VAL A 916 -9.30 29.27 6.97
C VAL A 916 -9.61 29.77 5.57
N ASN A 917 -8.59 30.09 4.77
CA ASN A 917 -8.74 30.55 3.39
C ASN A 917 -9.64 31.79 3.25
N CYS A 918 -9.53 32.75 4.17
CA CYS A 918 -10.25 34.03 4.14
C CYS A 918 -9.25 35.19 3.92
N PRO A 919 -8.90 35.53 2.66
CA PRO A 919 -7.76 36.42 2.35
C PRO A 919 -8.00 37.91 2.63
N THR A 920 -9.25 38.37 2.65
CA THR A 920 -9.63 39.79 2.81
C THR A 920 -9.69 40.28 4.26
N ILE A 921 -9.87 39.38 5.23
CA ILE A 921 -9.90 39.73 6.65
C ILE A 921 -8.52 40.25 7.05
N SER A 922 -8.42 41.55 7.37
CA SER A 922 -7.15 42.22 7.68
C SER A 922 -6.93 42.53 9.16
N LYS A 923 -7.96 42.41 10.00
CA LYS A 923 -7.94 42.82 11.42
C LYS A 923 -8.79 41.91 12.30
N LEU A 924 -8.42 41.88 13.59
CA LEU A 924 -9.25 41.28 14.64
C LEU A 924 -10.30 42.28 15.18
N PRO A 925 -11.39 41.81 15.82
CA PRO A 925 -12.42 42.69 16.37
C PRO A 925 -11.86 43.67 17.41
N GLU A 926 -12.23 44.96 17.32
CA GLU A 926 -11.71 46.01 18.22
C GLU A 926 -12.02 45.76 19.71
N ARG A 927 -13.08 45.00 20.01
CA ARG A 927 -13.46 44.62 21.38
C ARG A 927 -12.73 43.37 21.91
N GLY A 928 -11.83 42.80 21.11
CA GLY A 928 -11.03 41.63 21.46
C GLY A 928 -11.71 40.29 21.18
N LEU A 929 -10.97 39.22 21.46
CA LEU A 929 -11.44 37.83 21.41
C LEU A 929 -12.09 37.41 22.75
N PRO A 930 -12.98 36.40 22.76
CA PRO A 930 -13.61 35.93 23.99
C PRO A 930 -12.59 35.36 24.99
N PRO A 931 -12.78 35.59 26.31
CA PRO A 931 -11.78 35.26 27.34
C PRO A 931 -11.64 33.76 27.64
N SER A 932 -12.55 32.93 27.12
CA SER A 932 -12.54 31.47 27.22
C SER A 932 -11.79 30.76 26.09
N LEU A 933 -11.20 31.52 25.15
CA LEU A 933 -10.51 30.97 23.99
C LEU A 933 -9.20 30.25 24.40
N GLU A 934 -9.10 28.99 24.03
CA GLU A 934 -7.95 28.09 24.27
C GLU A 934 -7.10 27.90 23.00
N GLU A 935 -7.71 28.02 21.82
CA GLU A 935 -7.11 27.70 20.52
C GLU A 935 -7.59 28.68 19.43
N LEU A 936 -6.65 29.29 18.70
CA LEU A 936 -6.88 30.18 17.57
C LEU A 936 -6.15 29.64 16.33
N GLU A 937 -6.89 29.33 15.28
CA GLU A 937 -6.37 28.77 14.02
C GLU A 937 -6.50 29.78 12.88
N VAL A 938 -5.41 30.02 12.15
CA VAL A 938 -5.38 30.89 10.97
C VAL A 938 -4.63 30.16 9.85
N TYR A 939 -5.27 29.99 8.70
CA TYR A 939 -4.69 29.28 7.55
C TYR A 939 -4.96 30.06 6.27
N ARG A 940 -3.94 30.34 5.45
CA ARG A 940 -4.08 31.05 4.15
C ARG A 940 -4.95 32.33 4.22
N CYS A 941 -4.71 33.16 5.23
CA CYS A 941 -5.39 34.46 5.41
C CYS A 941 -4.44 35.64 5.09
N SER A 942 -4.89 36.88 5.26
CA SER A 942 -4.03 38.06 5.07
C SER A 942 -2.78 38.04 5.98
N LYS A 943 -1.71 38.71 5.55
CA LYS A 943 -0.47 38.82 6.35
C LYS A 943 -0.72 39.65 7.61
N GLU A 944 -1.50 40.71 7.48
CA GLU A 944 -1.85 41.66 8.52
C GLU A 944 -2.62 40.99 9.67
N LEU A 945 -3.59 40.13 9.36
CA LEU A 945 -4.29 39.30 10.35
C LEU A 945 -3.34 38.27 10.96
N THR A 946 -2.53 37.61 10.14
CA THR A 946 -1.59 36.58 10.57
C THR A 946 -0.55 37.12 11.56
N GLU A 947 -0.04 38.33 11.34
CA GLU A 947 0.85 39.02 12.27
C GLU A 947 0.15 39.43 13.57
N GLN A 948 -1.09 39.96 13.51
CA GLN A 948 -1.88 40.25 14.70
C GLN A 948 -2.10 39.00 15.56
N CYS A 949 -2.57 37.90 14.95
CA CYS A 949 -2.79 36.64 15.66
C CYS A 949 -1.50 36.07 16.27
N ARG A 950 -0.35 36.22 15.58
CA ARG A 950 0.97 35.82 16.12
C ARG A 950 1.30 36.52 17.44
N THR A 951 0.91 37.79 17.61
CA THR A 951 1.16 38.55 18.86
C THR A 951 0.26 38.14 20.04
N LEU A 952 -0.84 37.40 19.79
CA LEU A 952 -1.75 36.91 20.83
C LEU A 952 -1.34 35.57 21.44
N ALA A 953 -0.29 34.94 20.92
CA ALA A 953 0.21 33.66 21.41
C ALA A 953 0.72 33.80 22.87
N THR A 954 0.15 33.01 23.78
CA THR A 954 0.48 33.05 25.22
C THR A 954 0.53 31.63 25.80
N SER A 955 0.96 31.46 27.05
CA SER A 955 0.93 30.15 27.71
C SER A 955 -0.47 29.55 27.93
N LYS A 956 -1.54 30.28 27.59
CA LYS A 956 -2.95 29.84 27.72
C LYS A 956 -3.69 29.75 26.37
N LEU A 957 -3.39 30.65 25.44
CA LEU A 957 -3.98 30.65 24.09
C LEU A 957 -2.98 30.05 23.10
N LYS A 958 -3.29 28.88 22.56
CA LYS A 958 -2.53 28.27 21.46
C LYS A 958 -2.88 28.96 20.16
N VAL A 959 -1.88 29.39 19.40
CA VAL A 959 -2.08 29.99 18.07
C VAL A 959 -1.44 29.10 17.02
N ILE A 960 -2.25 28.67 16.05
CA ILE A 960 -1.84 27.86 14.90
C ILE A 960 -1.91 28.75 13.67
N ILE A 961 -0.80 28.88 12.94
CA ILE A 961 -0.67 29.64 11.70
C ILE A 961 -0.11 28.71 10.63
N ASP A 962 -0.83 28.54 9.52
CA ASP A 962 -0.41 27.72 8.36
C ASP A 962 0.11 26.33 8.79
N GLU A 963 -0.73 25.59 9.52
CA GLU A 963 -0.46 24.26 10.11
C GLU A 963 0.65 24.21 11.18
N LYS A 964 1.21 25.36 11.61
CA LYS A 964 2.30 25.44 12.58
C LYS A 964 1.92 26.20 13.86
N TYR A 965 2.30 25.65 15.01
CA TYR A 965 2.17 26.36 16.29
C TYR A 965 3.11 27.57 16.35
N VAL A 966 2.61 28.68 16.89
CA VAL A 966 3.39 29.90 17.18
C VAL A 966 4.09 29.80 18.54
N ASN A 967 3.52 29.03 19.47
CA ASN A 967 3.88 28.94 20.89
C ASN A 967 3.86 27.51 21.43
#